data_AF-A0A060N7A6-F1
#
_entry.id   AF-A0A060N7A6-F1
#
_cell.length_a   1.000
_cell.length_b   1.000
_cell.length_c   1.000
_cell.angle_alpha   90.00
_cell.angle_beta   90.00
_cell.angle_gamma   90.00
#
_symmetry.space_group_name_H-M   'P 1'
#
loop_
_entity.id
_entity.type
_entity.pdbx_description
1 polymer ?
#
loop_
_entity_poly.entity_id
_entity_poly.type
_entity_poly.pdbx_seq_one_letter_code
_entity_poly.pdbx_strand_id
1 'polypeptide(L)'
;MQVDSLKNLQTKIKSDEQNHSLTKKYLTDDIVNKYQSIKTNMGGTLAQCVNTNARNPKALLPRACDLNAYETFKDFFDAVIADYHKVPGGKIQHPKSNFGDIKSLSFSDLNTYGNLVVSTRVRLGRTVEGFGFGPTLSKETRIELEKKISTALSNLSGEYEGTYYPLTGMSEEDRLKLISYHFLFRNDDSVLEAAGGYIDWPTGRGIFINKQKNFLVWINEEDHIRVISMQKGGDLIAVYKRLAGAIQELSKSLKFAFSDRFGFITFCPSNLGTTLRASVHAKVPMLASLPNFKEICEKHGIQARGTHGEHTESVGGIYDLSNKRRLGLTEIDAVTEMHSGVRALLELEVMLQEYNKGAPEGVMPVEPLTYLAKLLEGASIEKCYARKYLTPEIIKKYDGKRTTHGATLAHMIRNVAYNNRSICPRTGEAECYSTFIDYLDPLICDYHNVKDPSFKHPAPTFGDLSKLPFGDLDPTGKFIVSTRVRVGRSVEGFLFPTIMSKNDRLKLEQVISGALKGLTGEHAGTYYPLTNMTEEDRKQLVEDHFLFKNDDPVLRDAGGYRDWPVGRGIFHNKAKTFLVWVCEEDHMRIISMQKGGDLASVYKRLIEGINAIGKSMKFAHSDKYGYITCCPSNLGTSMRASVLLKIPKLSAQPKKLNEICEKYILQARGLYGEHTESPDGTYDISNRRRLGLTELQAAHEMAEGVAKMTEVEKAL
;
A
#
# COMPACT_ATOMS: atom_id res chain seq x y z
N MET A 1 4.97 36.57 12.97
CA MET A 1 5.89 35.43 13.26
C MET A 1 7.27 35.70 12.67
N GLN A 2 8.34 35.59 13.46
CA GLN A 2 9.72 35.64 12.95
C GLN A 2 10.20 34.21 12.63
N VAL A 3 10.84 34.03 11.48
CA VAL A 3 11.37 32.75 10.98
C VAL A 3 12.70 32.98 10.27
N ASP A 4 13.46 31.90 10.07
CA ASP A 4 14.69 31.93 9.27
C ASP A 4 14.42 32.42 7.84
N SER A 5 15.48 32.83 7.14
CA SER A 5 15.39 33.16 5.72
C SER A 5 14.87 31.97 4.90
N LEU A 6 14.15 32.27 3.81
CA LEU A 6 13.61 31.23 2.92
C LEU A 6 14.70 30.28 2.41
N LYS A 7 15.89 30.82 2.12
CA LYS A 7 17.04 30.03 1.66
C LYS A 7 17.53 29.05 2.75
N ASN A 8 17.62 29.49 4.00
CA ASN A 8 18.02 28.62 5.10
C ASN A 8 17.02 27.49 5.34
N LEU A 9 15.72 27.80 5.27
CA LEU A 9 14.65 26.78 5.38
C LEU A 9 14.71 25.76 4.23
N GLN A 10 14.95 26.22 3.00
CA GLN A 10 15.13 25.33 1.84
C GLN A 10 16.31 24.38 2.06
N THR A 11 17.46 24.88 2.51
CA THR A 11 18.64 24.04 2.78
C THR A 11 18.31 22.96 3.81
N LYS A 12 17.69 23.31 4.94
CA LYS A 12 17.28 22.35 5.99
C LYS A 12 16.35 21.27 5.44
N ILE A 13 15.34 21.67 4.66
CA ILE A 13 14.36 20.76 4.06
C ILE A 13 15.03 19.81 3.05
N LYS A 14 15.94 20.34 2.21
CA LYS A 14 16.63 19.54 1.20
C LYS A 14 17.64 18.56 1.79
N SER A 15 18.38 18.97 2.83
CA SER A 15 19.41 18.14 3.48
C SER A 15 18.86 17.05 4.39
N ASP A 16 17.60 17.16 4.82
CA ASP A 16 16.97 16.15 5.67
C ASP A 16 16.52 14.94 4.83
N GLU A 17 17.20 13.80 4.98
CA GLU A 17 16.88 12.54 4.29
C GLU A 17 15.51 11.99 4.65
N GLN A 18 14.99 12.29 5.85
CA GLN A 18 13.66 11.84 6.30
C GLN A 18 12.53 12.69 5.70
N ASN A 19 12.86 13.83 5.12
CA ASN A 19 11.88 14.73 4.53
C ASN A 19 11.54 14.28 3.11
N HIS A 20 10.28 13.89 2.90
CA HIS A 20 9.71 13.53 1.61
C HIS A 20 8.48 14.40 1.26
N SER A 21 8.42 15.61 1.81
CA SER A 21 7.29 16.53 1.65
C SER A 21 7.15 17.05 0.21
N LEU A 22 5.93 17.45 -0.16
CA LEU A 22 5.71 18.21 -1.40
C LEU A 22 6.37 19.59 -1.33
N THR A 23 6.56 20.13 -0.13
CA THR A 23 7.40 21.32 0.08
C THR A 23 8.82 21.08 -0.40
N LYS A 24 9.47 19.98 -0.02
CA LYS A 24 10.82 19.63 -0.50
C LYS A 24 10.86 19.46 -2.02
N LYS A 25 9.84 18.81 -2.58
CA LYS A 25 9.72 18.57 -4.02
C LYS A 25 9.63 19.86 -4.84
N TYR A 26 8.86 20.85 -4.37
CA TYR A 26 8.51 22.05 -5.14
C TYR A 26 9.20 23.35 -4.70
N LEU A 27 9.91 23.37 -3.57
CA LEU A 27 10.70 24.52 -3.13
C LEU A 27 12.07 24.57 -3.85
N THR A 28 12.04 24.79 -5.16
CA THR A 28 13.24 24.87 -6.02
C THR A 28 14.04 26.15 -5.79
N ASP A 29 15.26 26.21 -6.32
CA ASP A 29 16.08 27.43 -6.23
C ASP A 29 15.44 28.60 -6.97
N ASP A 30 14.76 28.35 -8.09
CA ASP A 30 13.99 29.37 -8.81
C ASP A 30 12.83 29.93 -7.97
N ILE A 31 12.10 29.06 -7.26
CA ILE A 31 11.03 29.48 -6.35
C ILE A 31 11.59 30.34 -5.21
N VAL A 32 12.74 29.96 -4.63
CA VAL A 32 13.38 30.76 -3.58
C VAL A 32 13.83 32.11 -4.12
N ASN A 33 14.52 32.14 -5.26
CA ASN A 33 15.00 33.37 -5.87
C ASN A 33 13.86 34.33 -6.21
N LYS A 34 12.74 33.80 -6.72
CA LYS A 34 11.56 34.57 -7.08
C LYS A 34 10.84 35.17 -5.87
N TYR A 35 10.73 34.43 -4.76
CA TYR A 35 9.81 34.80 -3.66
C TYR A 35 10.46 35.19 -2.34
N GLN A 36 11.80 35.10 -2.20
CA GLN A 36 12.49 35.38 -0.92
C GLN A 36 12.26 36.79 -0.34
N SER A 37 11.99 37.78 -1.19
CA SER A 37 11.72 39.18 -0.79
C SER A 37 10.24 39.57 -0.95
N ILE A 38 9.40 38.69 -1.46
CA ILE A 38 7.99 38.97 -1.75
C ILE A 38 7.15 38.81 -0.49
N LYS A 39 6.24 39.75 -0.28
CA LYS A 39 5.26 39.74 0.80
C LYS A 39 3.85 39.69 0.24
N THR A 40 2.95 39.02 0.95
CA THR A 40 1.51 39.14 0.70
C THR A 40 1.03 40.55 1.08
N ASN A 41 -0.20 40.88 0.71
CA ASN A 41 -0.84 42.14 1.14
C ASN A 41 -1.03 42.26 2.66
N MET A 42 -0.89 41.14 3.40
CA MET A 42 -0.92 41.10 4.87
C MET A 42 0.48 40.98 5.49
N GLY A 43 1.54 41.16 4.69
CA GLY A 43 2.93 41.13 5.15
C GLY A 43 3.53 39.73 5.35
N GLY A 44 2.78 38.68 5.00
CA GLY A 44 3.20 37.30 5.10
C GLY A 44 4.28 36.92 4.08
N THR A 45 5.09 35.91 4.38
CA THR A 45 6.19 35.45 3.49
C THR A 45 6.10 33.95 3.18
N LEU A 46 6.71 33.53 2.07
CA LEU A 46 6.84 32.10 1.75
C LEU A 46 7.66 31.35 2.82
N ALA A 47 8.60 32.03 3.49
CA ALA A 47 9.36 31.43 4.60
C ALA A 47 8.43 31.00 5.75
N GLN A 48 7.46 31.84 6.12
CA GLN A 48 6.46 31.48 7.14
C GLN A 48 5.61 30.28 6.71
N CYS A 49 5.31 30.17 5.41
CA CYS A 49 4.51 29.07 4.85
C CYS A 49 5.19 27.70 4.97
N VAL A 50 6.52 27.65 4.79
CA VAL A 50 7.30 26.39 4.73
C VAL A 50 8.04 26.06 6.02
N ASN A 51 8.06 26.96 7.01
CA ASN A 51 8.81 26.81 8.26
C ASN A 51 8.52 25.48 8.98
N THR A 52 7.27 25.03 8.97
CA THR A 52 6.89 23.77 9.61
C THR A 52 7.56 22.54 8.97
N ASN A 53 7.76 22.53 7.65
CA ASN A 53 8.38 21.40 6.97
C ASN A 53 9.89 21.29 7.27
N ALA A 54 10.54 22.40 7.63
CA ALA A 54 11.94 22.39 8.07
C ALA A 54 12.14 21.83 9.48
N ARG A 55 11.07 21.80 10.29
CA ARG A 55 11.08 21.31 11.68
C ARG A 55 10.41 19.95 11.84
N ASN A 56 9.50 19.62 10.93
CA ASN A 56 8.70 18.40 10.95
C ASN A 56 8.86 17.68 9.59
N PRO A 57 9.86 16.80 9.42
CA PRO A 57 10.15 16.15 8.13
C PRO A 57 9.01 15.26 7.61
N LYS A 58 8.16 14.79 8.53
CA LYS A 58 6.97 13.97 8.22
C LYS A 58 5.78 14.79 7.72
N ALA A 59 5.80 16.13 7.87
CA ALA A 59 4.72 16.98 7.39
C ALA A 59 4.75 17.06 5.86
N LEU A 60 3.73 16.50 5.20
CA LEU A 60 3.68 16.40 3.73
C LEU A 60 3.52 17.76 3.03
N LEU A 61 2.85 18.71 3.67
CA LEU A 61 2.37 19.96 3.06
C LEU A 61 2.87 21.20 3.82
N PRO A 62 2.97 22.35 3.12
CA PRO A 62 3.16 23.65 3.76
C PRO A 62 1.88 24.12 4.46
N ARG A 63 1.92 25.32 5.04
CA ARG A 63 0.74 26.10 5.46
C ARG A 63 0.75 27.47 4.78
N ALA A 64 -0.38 28.15 4.73
CA ALA A 64 -0.46 29.51 4.20
C ALA A 64 -0.22 30.53 5.32
N CYS A 65 0.61 31.55 5.08
CA CYS A 65 0.83 32.62 6.07
C CYS A 65 -0.43 33.50 6.26
N ASP A 66 -1.20 33.68 5.18
CA ASP A 66 -2.53 34.29 5.14
C ASP A 66 -3.27 33.82 3.88
N LEU A 67 -4.53 34.23 3.73
CA LEU A 67 -5.40 33.80 2.61
C LEU A 67 -4.86 34.18 1.21
N ASN A 68 -4.01 35.20 1.11
CA ASN A 68 -3.44 35.67 -0.16
C ASN A 68 -2.17 34.91 -0.56
N ALA A 69 -1.63 34.04 0.31
CA ALA A 69 -0.41 33.28 0.05
C ALA A 69 -0.54 32.41 -1.21
N TYR A 70 -1.72 31.85 -1.45
CA TYR A 70 -2.02 30.99 -2.60
C TYR A 70 -1.87 31.72 -3.94
N GLU A 71 -2.21 33.00 -4.01
CA GLU A 71 -2.04 33.80 -5.23
C GLU A 71 -0.68 34.53 -5.27
N THR A 72 -0.17 34.98 -4.12
CA THR A 72 1.13 35.65 -4.04
C THR A 72 2.28 34.71 -4.41
N PHE A 73 2.25 33.47 -3.93
CA PHE A 73 3.26 32.44 -4.17
C PHE A 73 2.73 31.33 -5.09
N LYS A 74 1.98 31.74 -6.12
CA LYS A 74 1.21 30.87 -7.02
C LYS A 74 2.01 29.72 -7.62
N ASP A 75 3.23 29.97 -8.12
CA ASP A 75 4.03 28.92 -8.78
C ASP A 75 4.33 27.74 -7.82
N PHE A 76 4.55 28.05 -6.54
CA PHE A 76 4.79 27.05 -5.51
C PHE A 76 3.50 26.35 -5.09
N PHE A 77 2.46 27.11 -4.74
CA PHE A 77 1.21 26.53 -4.24
C PHE A 77 0.43 25.78 -5.32
N ASP A 78 0.39 26.25 -6.56
CA ASP A 78 -0.29 25.53 -7.66
C ASP A 78 0.36 24.16 -7.88
N ALA A 79 1.68 24.06 -7.85
CA ALA A 79 2.39 22.79 -7.99
C ALA A 79 2.09 21.82 -6.84
N VAL A 80 2.14 22.32 -5.59
CA VAL A 80 1.81 21.53 -4.38
C VAL A 80 0.35 21.07 -4.40
N ILE A 81 -0.58 21.95 -4.74
CA ILE A 81 -2.03 21.68 -4.77
C ILE A 81 -2.37 20.69 -5.87
N ALA A 82 -1.84 20.89 -7.08
CA ALA A 82 -2.07 20.01 -8.21
C ALA A 82 -1.58 18.58 -7.93
N ASP A 83 -0.40 18.43 -7.30
CA ASP A 83 0.12 17.12 -6.92
C ASP A 83 -0.71 16.47 -5.80
N TYR A 84 -0.96 17.20 -4.71
CA TYR A 84 -1.69 16.65 -3.56
C TYR A 84 -3.12 16.21 -3.94
N HIS A 85 -3.87 17.07 -4.63
CA HIS A 85 -5.25 16.81 -5.03
C HIS A 85 -5.36 16.01 -6.34
N LYS A 86 -4.23 15.61 -6.94
CA LYS A 86 -4.16 14.83 -8.19
C LYS A 86 -4.96 15.49 -9.32
N VAL A 87 -4.79 16.79 -9.47
CA VAL A 87 -5.53 17.60 -10.46
C VAL A 87 -5.03 17.29 -11.88
N PRO A 88 -5.90 16.77 -12.78
CA PRO A 88 -5.50 16.42 -14.14
C PRO A 88 -4.94 17.62 -14.92
N GLY A 89 -3.73 17.45 -15.46
CA GLY A 89 -3.05 18.49 -16.25
C GLY A 89 -2.76 19.80 -15.50
N GLY A 90 -2.81 19.80 -14.17
CA GLY A 90 -2.58 21.00 -13.35
C GLY A 90 -3.66 22.08 -13.46
N LYS A 91 -4.80 21.80 -14.09
CA LYS A 91 -5.90 22.76 -14.28
C LYS A 91 -6.77 22.85 -13.02
N ILE A 92 -6.29 23.60 -12.03
CA ILE A 92 -6.97 23.77 -10.74
C ILE A 92 -8.25 24.60 -10.92
N GLN A 93 -9.38 24.01 -10.58
CA GLN A 93 -10.71 24.62 -10.63
C GLN A 93 -11.62 24.06 -9.53
N HIS A 94 -12.59 24.87 -9.10
CA HIS A 94 -13.59 24.44 -8.12
C HIS A 94 -14.98 24.97 -8.50
N PRO A 95 -16.04 24.14 -8.42
CA PRO A 95 -17.40 24.60 -8.65
C PRO A 95 -17.84 25.57 -7.55
N LYS A 96 -18.94 26.30 -7.80
CA LYS A 96 -19.61 27.07 -6.74
C LYS A 96 -20.11 26.12 -5.65
N SER A 97 -20.13 26.62 -4.41
CA SER A 97 -20.64 25.87 -3.25
C SER A 97 -22.08 25.41 -3.49
N ASN A 98 -22.36 24.15 -3.21
CA ASN A 98 -23.67 23.54 -3.37
C ASN A 98 -23.83 22.36 -2.41
N PHE A 99 -24.78 22.48 -1.47
CA PHE A 99 -25.13 21.43 -0.51
C PHE A 99 -26.30 20.54 -0.98
N GLY A 100 -26.79 20.76 -2.21
CA GLY A 100 -27.96 20.09 -2.76
C GLY A 100 -29.29 20.66 -2.22
N ASP A 101 -30.39 20.09 -2.69
CA ASP A 101 -31.72 20.40 -2.14
C ASP A 101 -31.89 19.70 -0.78
N ILE A 102 -31.63 20.44 0.29
CA ILE A 102 -31.71 19.95 1.68
C ILE A 102 -33.09 19.36 2.02
N LYS A 103 -34.17 19.76 1.34
CA LYS A 103 -35.50 19.21 1.63
C LYS A 103 -35.67 17.81 1.07
N SER A 104 -35.21 17.58 -0.16
CA SER A 104 -35.34 16.27 -0.86
C SER A 104 -34.13 15.34 -0.66
N LEU A 105 -33.03 15.83 -0.08
CA LEU A 105 -31.83 15.03 0.16
C LEU A 105 -32.10 13.82 1.06
N SER A 106 -31.71 12.64 0.57
CA SER A 106 -31.85 11.36 1.26
C SER A 106 -30.63 10.47 1.05
N PHE A 107 -30.10 9.94 2.14
CA PHE A 107 -29.11 8.89 2.23
C PHE A 107 -29.64 7.82 3.18
N SER A 108 -29.36 6.54 2.93
CA SER A 108 -29.66 5.50 3.93
C SER A 108 -28.82 5.73 5.20
N ASP A 109 -29.38 5.36 6.36
CA ASP A 109 -28.60 5.27 7.59
C ASP A 109 -27.47 4.25 7.40
N LEU A 110 -26.23 4.64 7.68
CA LEU A 110 -25.07 3.76 7.48
C LEU A 110 -25.08 2.55 8.42
N ASN A 111 -25.84 2.56 9.51
CA ASN A 111 -26.05 1.38 10.35
C ASN A 111 -26.96 0.31 9.74
N THR A 112 -27.66 0.60 8.63
CA THR A 112 -28.34 -0.44 7.84
C THR A 112 -27.35 -1.53 7.39
N TYR A 113 -26.07 -1.20 7.22
CA TYR A 113 -25.02 -2.11 6.77
C TYR A 113 -24.27 -2.74 7.96
N GLY A 114 -24.99 -3.55 8.74
CA GLY A 114 -24.40 -4.37 9.82
C GLY A 114 -24.27 -3.69 11.19
N ASN A 115 -24.85 -2.50 11.40
CA ASN A 115 -24.79 -1.76 12.67
C ASN A 115 -23.36 -1.53 13.20
N LEU A 116 -22.45 -1.17 12.28
CA LEU A 116 -21.01 -1.05 12.56
C LEU A 116 -20.59 0.39 12.91
N VAL A 117 -21.44 1.39 12.69
CA VAL A 117 -21.13 2.81 12.89
C VAL A 117 -21.41 3.24 14.33
N VAL A 118 -20.35 3.65 15.01
CA VAL A 118 -20.39 4.20 16.37
C VAL A 118 -20.90 5.64 16.37
N SER A 119 -20.41 6.46 15.43
CA SER A 119 -20.77 7.87 15.32
C SER A 119 -20.50 8.39 13.91
N THR A 120 -21.28 9.40 13.52
CA THR A 120 -21.15 10.11 12.25
C THR A 120 -20.83 11.57 12.51
N ARG A 121 -19.96 12.16 11.69
CA ARG A 121 -19.47 13.53 11.84
C ARG A 121 -19.23 14.17 10.49
N VAL A 122 -19.66 15.41 10.31
CA VAL A 122 -19.31 16.23 9.14
C VAL A 122 -18.70 17.53 9.62
N ARG A 123 -17.56 17.93 9.03
CA ARG A 123 -16.91 19.21 9.33
C ARG A 123 -16.62 20.03 8.08
N LEU A 124 -16.55 21.34 8.27
CA LEU A 124 -16.09 22.35 7.32
C LEU A 124 -15.11 23.29 8.01
N GLY A 125 -14.14 23.81 7.27
CA GLY A 125 -13.36 25.00 7.60
C GLY A 125 -13.81 26.22 6.78
N ARG A 126 -13.71 27.42 7.35
CA ARG A 126 -13.82 28.68 6.60
C ARG A 126 -12.82 29.72 7.10
N THR A 127 -12.41 30.58 6.18
CA THR A 127 -11.59 31.77 6.43
C THR A 127 -12.44 33.01 6.27
N VAL A 128 -12.50 33.85 7.30
CA VAL A 128 -13.19 35.16 7.26
C VAL A 128 -12.31 36.18 6.54
N GLU A 129 -12.87 36.89 5.55
CA GLU A 129 -12.15 37.92 4.80
C GLU A 129 -11.65 39.06 5.70
N GLY A 130 -10.49 39.62 5.34
CA GLY A 130 -9.86 40.74 6.05
C GLY A 130 -8.93 40.35 7.20
N PHE A 131 -8.84 39.07 7.54
CA PHE A 131 -7.96 38.55 8.59
C PHE A 131 -6.93 37.59 8.01
N GLY A 132 -5.68 37.67 8.47
CA GLY A 132 -4.63 36.70 8.11
C GLY A 132 -4.68 35.43 8.96
N PHE A 133 -3.74 34.51 8.78
CA PHE A 133 -3.62 33.32 9.64
C PHE A 133 -2.62 33.55 10.78
N GLY A 134 -2.34 32.50 11.57
CA GLY A 134 -1.41 32.51 12.70
C GLY A 134 -0.14 33.36 12.48
N PRO A 135 0.61 33.17 11.37
CA PRO A 135 1.84 33.93 11.11
C PRO A 135 1.70 35.45 11.00
N THR A 136 0.53 35.95 10.56
CA THR A 136 0.26 37.35 10.22
C THR A 136 -0.75 38.04 11.13
N LEU A 137 -1.49 37.29 11.95
CA LEU A 137 -2.39 37.87 12.95
C LEU A 137 -1.59 38.53 14.08
N SER A 138 -2.03 39.73 14.49
CA SER A 138 -1.70 40.29 15.81
C SER A 138 -2.60 39.70 16.89
N LYS A 139 -2.25 39.92 18.16
CA LYS A 139 -3.10 39.52 19.28
C LYS A 139 -4.49 40.18 19.21
N GLU A 140 -4.54 41.47 18.90
CA GLU A 140 -5.75 42.30 18.86
C GLU A 140 -6.65 41.89 17.70
N THR A 141 -6.08 41.74 16.49
CA THR A 141 -6.85 41.32 15.30
C THR A 141 -7.40 39.91 15.44
N ARG A 142 -6.71 39.03 16.17
CA ARG A 142 -7.23 37.70 16.50
C ARG A 142 -8.42 37.75 17.46
N ILE A 143 -8.38 38.63 18.47
CA ILE A 143 -9.51 38.86 19.39
C ILE A 143 -10.68 39.51 18.64
N GLU A 144 -10.42 40.44 17.72
CA GLU A 144 -11.46 41.05 16.89
C GLU A 144 -12.16 39.98 16.02
N LEU A 145 -11.38 39.11 15.38
CA LEU A 145 -11.89 37.98 14.62
C LEU A 145 -12.74 37.04 15.50
N GLU A 146 -12.24 36.70 16.69
CA GLU A 146 -12.96 35.89 17.67
C GLU A 146 -14.31 36.51 18.03
N LYS A 147 -14.32 37.81 18.37
CA LYS A 147 -15.53 38.55 18.73
C LYS A 147 -16.53 38.59 17.57
N LYS A 148 -16.04 38.81 16.35
CA LYS A 148 -16.87 38.82 15.14
C LYS A 148 -17.55 37.47 14.89
N ILE A 149 -16.80 36.37 15.03
CA ILE A 149 -17.32 35.01 14.84
C ILE A 149 -18.28 34.63 15.97
N SER A 150 -17.89 34.83 17.24
CA SER A 150 -18.73 34.50 18.40
C SER A 150 -20.04 35.29 18.40
N THR A 151 -20.03 36.56 17.99
CA THR A 151 -21.27 37.36 17.82
C THR A 151 -22.18 36.74 16.76
N ALA A 152 -21.63 36.30 15.62
CA ALA A 152 -22.42 35.63 14.58
C ALA A 152 -23.01 34.29 15.08
N LEU A 153 -22.26 33.55 15.90
CA LEU A 153 -22.73 32.29 16.51
C LEU A 153 -23.82 32.52 17.55
N SER A 154 -23.71 33.55 18.38
CA SER A 154 -24.74 33.92 19.36
C SER A 154 -26.07 34.34 18.74
N ASN A 155 -26.05 34.78 17.47
CA ASN A 155 -27.25 35.13 16.71
C ASN A 155 -27.92 33.93 16.02
N LEU A 156 -27.31 32.74 16.06
CA LEU A 156 -27.97 31.53 15.57
C LEU A 156 -29.11 31.13 16.52
N SER A 157 -30.27 30.82 15.94
CA SER A 157 -31.49 30.48 16.68
C SER A 157 -31.92 29.02 16.47
N GLY A 158 -32.94 28.57 17.21
CA GLY A 158 -33.51 27.23 17.04
C GLY A 158 -32.56 26.12 17.49
N GLU A 159 -32.29 25.14 16.61
CA GLU A 159 -31.43 23.99 16.94
C GLU A 159 -29.96 24.35 17.21
N TYR A 160 -29.54 25.56 16.85
CA TYR A 160 -28.15 26.03 17.00
C TYR A 160 -27.91 26.83 18.28
N GLU A 161 -28.94 27.15 19.06
CA GLU A 161 -28.79 27.88 20.32
C GLU A 161 -27.78 27.17 21.23
N GLY A 162 -26.85 27.95 21.78
CA GLY A 162 -25.70 27.39 22.49
C GLY A 162 -24.90 28.40 23.27
N THR A 163 -23.77 27.92 23.80
CA THR A 163 -22.87 28.71 24.63
C THR A 163 -21.49 28.74 23.98
N TYR A 164 -20.89 29.94 23.94
CA TYR A 164 -19.50 30.14 23.58
C TYR A 164 -18.62 30.07 24.83
N TYR A 165 -17.58 29.24 24.77
CA TYR A 165 -16.60 29.05 25.81
C TYR A 165 -15.23 29.52 25.30
N PRO A 166 -14.79 30.74 25.64
CA PRO A 166 -13.42 31.17 25.34
C PRO A 166 -12.43 30.28 26.07
N LEU A 167 -11.29 29.94 25.44
CA LEU A 167 -10.23 29.21 26.16
C LEU A 167 -9.56 30.10 27.22
N THR A 168 -9.54 31.41 27.02
CA THR A 168 -9.03 32.35 28.03
C THR A 168 -9.97 32.34 29.23
N GLY A 169 -9.47 31.91 30.39
CA GLY A 169 -10.25 31.79 31.62
C GLY A 169 -11.07 30.51 31.75
N MET A 170 -10.95 29.56 30.81
CA MET A 170 -11.55 28.23 30.94
C MET A 170 -10.87 27.47 32.08
N SER A 171 -11.65 26.82 32.95
CA SER A 171 -11.10 25.99 34.01
C SER A 171 -10.42 24.75 33.43
N GLU A 172 -9.38 24.25 34.09
CA GLU A 172 -8.73 23.00 33.67
C GLU A 172 -9.70 21.79 33.72
N GLU A 173 -10.64 21.80 34.65
CA GLU A 173 -11.69 20.78 34.74
C GLU A 173 -12.57 20.78 33.49
N ASP A 174 -13.10 21.94 33.08
CA ASP A 174 -13.91 22.07 31.87
C ASP A 174 -13.11 21.71 30.61
N ARG A 175 -11.84 22.13 30.57
CA ARG A 175 -10.92 21.81 29.47
C ARG A 175 -10.76 20.30 29.32
N LEU A 176 -10.41 19.60 30.39
CA LEU A 176 -10.24 18.14 30.40
C LEU A 176 -11.55 17.41 30.08
N LYS A 177 -12.67 17.91 30.60
CA LYS A 177 -14.00 17.36 30.32
C LYS A 177 -14.35 17.48 28.83
N LEU A 178 -14.16 18.64 28.22
CA LEU A 178 -14.43 18.84 26.79
C LEU A 178 -13.47 18.03 25.91
N ILE A 179 -12.21 17.85 26.31
CA ILE A 179 -11.26 16.96 25.63
C ILE A 179 -11.77 15.51 25.68
N SER A 180 -12.24 15.03 26.84
CA SER A 180 -12.74 13.65 26.99
C SER A 180 -14.01 13.37 26.17
N TYR A 181 -14.81 14.41 25.88
CA TYR A 181 -15.95 14.31 24.96
C TYR A 181 -15.55 14.41 23.48
N HIS A 182 -14.26 14.57 23.17
CA HIS A 182 -13.73 14.88 21.84
C HIS A 182 -14.28 16.20 21.27
N PHE A 183 -14.64 17.14 22.13
CA PHE A 183 -15.19 18.43 21.74
C PHE A 183 -14.12 19.48 21.59
N LEU A 184 -13.11 19.51 22.46
CA LEU A 184 -12.10 20.58 22.47
C LEU A 184 -10.78 20.13 21.83
N PHE A 185 -10.19 21.06 21.07
CA PHE A 185 -8.85 20.93 20.48
C PHE A 185 -7.75 21.24 21.49
N ARG A 186 -6.52 20.85 21.17
CA ARG A 186 -5.34 20.99 22.03
C ARG A 186 -4.23 21.77 21.32
N ASN A 187 -3.20 22.11 22.08
CA ASN A 187 -2.00 22.81 21.61
C ASN A 187 -0.77 21.89 21.51
N ASP A 188 -0.96 20.63 21.11
CA ASP A 188 0.08 19.59 21.12
C ASP A 188 0.47 19.10 19.71
N ASP A 189 0.06 19.81 18.66
CA ASP A 189 0.49 19.53 17.28
C ASP A 189 1.72 20.37 16.93
N SER A 190 2.90 19.73 16.84
CA SER A 190 4.17 20.37 16.50
C SER A 190 4.21 20.93 15.08
N VAL A 191 3.39 20.40 14.15
CA VAL A 191 3.25 20.90 12.78
C VAL A 191 2.51 22.23 12.81
N LEU A 192 1.42 22.31 13.58
CA LEU A 192 0.62 23.53 13.74
C LEU A 192 1.40 24.60 14.53
N GLU A 193 2.10 24.21 15.60
CA GLU A 193 2.97 25.09 16.38
C GLU A 193 4.04 25.74 15.49
N ALA A 194 4.80 24.93 14.76
CA ALA A 194 5.85 25.40 13.86
C ALA A 194 5.30 26.21 12.67
N ALA A 195 4.02 26.10 12.36
CA ALA A 195 3.35 26.94 11.36
C ALA A 195 2.75 28.23 11.95
N GLY A 196 2.92 28.50 13.25
CA GLY A 196 2.45 29.71 13.92
C GLY A 196 1.01 29.64 14.45
N GLY A 197 0.38 28.46 14.51
CA GLY A 197 -1.00 28.30 14.96
C GLY A 197 -1.23 28.65 16.43
N TYR A 198 -0.20 28.52 17.29
CA TYR A 198 -0.30 28.73 18.73
C TYR A 198 0.28 30.07 19.23
N ILE A 199 0.57 31.01 18.33
CA ILE A 199 1.00 32.36 18.72
C ILE A 199 -0.09 33.03 19.57
N ASP A 200 0.28 33.62 20.71
CA ASP A 200 -0.62 34.21 21.72
C ASP A 200 -1.63 33.24 22.35
N TRP A 201 -1.32 31.94 22.40
CA TRP A 201 -2.19 30.96 23.05
C TRP A 201 -2.42 31.28 24.54
N PRO A 202 -3.66 31.15 25.08
CA PRO A 202 -4.91 30.73 24.43
C PRO A 202 -5.81 31.88 23.94
N THR A 203 -5.31 33.12 23.90
CA THR A 203 -6.10 34.32 23.59
C THR A 203 -6.66 34.30 22.17
N GLY A 204 -7.90 34.76 21.97
CA GLY A 204 -8.51 34.79 20.64
C GLY A 204 -9.13 33.47 20.21
N ARG A 205 -9.20 32.45 21.08
CA ARG A 205 -9.67 31.10 20.76
C ARG A 205 -10.82 30.70 21.67
N GLY A 206 -11.69 29.84 21.16
CA GLY A 206 -12.77 29.25 21.93
C GLY A 206 -13.49 28.14 21.19
N ILE A 207 -14.47 27.58 21.88
CA ILE A 207 -15.41 26.60 21.34
C ILE A 207 -16.83 27.06 21.58
N PHE A 208 -17.67 26.99 20.55
CA PHE A 208 -19.12 27.09 20.68
C PHE A 208 -19.74 25.69 20.67
N ILE A 209 -20.75 25.48 21.51
CA ILE A 209 -21.47 24.21 21.62
C ILE A 209 -22.97 24.50 21.73
N ASN A 210 -23.79 23.90 20.87
CA ASN A 210 -25.25 24.01 21.00
C ASN A 210 -25.78 23.23 22.21
N LYS A 211 -27.02 23.53 22.64
CA LYS A 211 -27.69 22.87 23.77
C LYS A 211 -27.72 21.34 23.63
N GLN A 212 -27.92 20.84 22.41
CA GLN A 212 -28.01 19.41 22.10
C GLN A 212 -26.64 18.71 21.98
N LYS A 213 -25.52 19.45 22.08
CA LYS A 213 -24.15 18.94 22.00
C LYS A 213 -23.86 18.11 20.73
N ASN A 214 -24.49 18.50 19.63
CA ASN A 214 -24.41 17.83 18.33
C ASN A 214 -24.02 18.79 17.19
N PHE A 215 -23.75 20.05 17.54
CA PHE A 215 -23.16 21.09 16.71
C PHE A 215 -22.11 21.87 17.52
N LEU A 216 -20.90 21.98 16.97
CA LEU A 216 -19.76 22.62 17.61
C LEU A 216 -19.01 23.51 16.61
N VAL A 217 -18.42 24.60 17.10
CA VAL A 217 -17.54 25.45 16.29
C VAL A 217 -16.26 25.75 17.05
N TRP A 218 -15.11 25.43 16.45
CA TRP A 218 -13.81 25.86 16.95
C TRP A 218 -13.44 27.18 16.31
N ILE A 219 -12.98 28.13 17.12
CA ILE A 219 -12.54 29.45 16.68
C ILE A 219 -11.03 29.55 16.82
N ASN A 220 -10.35 29.94 15.73
CA ASN A 220 -8.90 30.24 15.67
C ASN A 220 -7.98 29.11 16.16
N GLU A 221 -8.33 27.86 15.85
CA GLU A 221 -7.50 26.69 16.10
C GLU A 221 -6.46 26.52 14.97
N GLU A 222 -6.85 25.91 13.86
CA GLU A 222 -6.05 25.81 12.63
C GLU A 222 -6.58 26.76 11.54
N ASP A 223 -7.91 26.79 11.34
CA ASP A 223 -8.62 27.75 10.49
C ASP A 223 -9.37 28.76 11.37
N HIS A 224 -9.90 29.85 10.78
CA HIS A 224 -10.66 30.86 11.55
C HIS A 224 -11.89 30.24 12.21
N ILE A 225 -12.63 29.44 11.45
CA ILE A 225 -13.67 28.57 12.00
C ILE A 225 -13.55 27.15 11.48
N ARG A 226 -13.77 26.19 12.38
CA ARG A 226 -14.05 24.80 12.05
C ARG A 226 -15.42 24.44 12.59
N VAL A 227 -16.39 24.30 11.69
CA VAL A 227 -17.78 23.99 12.00
C VAL A 227 -17.97 22.48 11.94
N ILE A 228 -18.59 21.91 12.96
CA ILE A 228 -18.69 20.46 13.16
C ILE A 228 -20.13 20.12 13.53
N SER A 229 -20.72 19.18 12.81
CA SER A 229 -21.96 18.51 13.19
C SER A 229 -21.63 17.05 13.45
N MET A 230 -22.16 16.47 14.53
CA MET A 230 -21.90 15.06 14.86
C MET A 230 -22.97 14.48 15.77
N GLN A 231 -23.15 13.15 15.71
CA GLN A 231 -23.99 12.40 16.64
C GLN A 231 -23.58 10.91 16.67
N LYS A 232 -24.15 10.16 17.61
CA LYS A 232 -24.03 8.69 17.63
C LYS A 232 -24.83 8.06 16.49
N GLY A 233 -24.42 6.88 16.04
CA GLY A 233 -25.07 6.15 14.94
C GLY A 233 -24.70 6.65 13.54
N GLY A 234 -25.38 6.10 12.53
CA GLY A 234 -25.08 6.24 11.10
C GLY A 234 -25.94 7.25 10.33
N ASP A 235 -26.79 8.05 11.01
CA ASP A 235 -27.66 9.05 10.39
C ASP A 235 -26.87 10.26 9.87
N LEU A 236 -26.27 10.07 8.69
CA LEU A 236 -25.51 11.09 7.98
C LEU A 236 -26.40 12.25 7.52
N ILE A 237 -27.69 11.99 7.22
CA ILE A 237 -28.59 13.04 6.72
C ILE A 237 -28.75 14.11 7.80
N ALA A 238 -29.16 13.73 9.02
CA ALA A 238 -29.39 14.71 10.08
C ALA A 238 -28.12 15.52 10.39
N VAL A 239 -26.96 14.85 10.41
CA VAL A 239 -25.66 15.49 10.63
C VAL A 239 -25.35 16.50 9.52
N TYR A 240 -25.53 16.12 8.26
CA TYR A 240 -25.23 16.96 7.11
C TYR A 240 -26.20 18.15 6.99
N LYS A 241 -27.52 17.94 7.15
CA LYS A 241 -28.52 19.00 7.09
C LYS A 241 -28.29 20.07 8.16
N ARG A 242 -27.99 19.65 9.39
CA ARG A 242 -27.63 20.56 10.50
C ARG A 242 -26.39 21.40 10.18
N LEU A 243 -25.37 20.78 9.58
CA LEU A 243 -24.17 21.52 9.19
C LEU A 243 -24.44 22.53 8.08
N ALA A 244 -25.18 22.11 7.05
CA ALA A 244 -25.53 22.93 5.89
C ALA A 244 -26.39 24.14 6.31
N GLY A 245 -27.40 23.93 7.16
CA GLY A 245 -28.23 25.01 7.70
C GLY A 245 -27.40 26.03 8.47
N ALA A 246 -26.59 25.58 9.42
CA ALA A 246 -25.72 26.47 10.21
C ALA A 246 -24.77 27.31 9.35
N ILE A 247 -24.10 26.70 8.36
CA ILE A 247 -23.13 27.43 7.55
C ILE A 247 -23.79 28.42 6.58
N GLN A 248 -24.99 28.11 6.08
CA GLN A 248 -25.78 29.03 5.26
C GLN A 248 -26.23 30.25 6.08
N GLU A 249 -26.65 30.07 7.33
CA GLU A 249 -26.98 31.17 8.24
C GLU A 249 -25.74 32.01 8.60
N LEU A 250 -24.62 31.37 8.94
CA LEU A 250 -23.36 32.09 9.23
C LEU A 250 -22.86 32.91 8.04
N SER A 251 -23.07 32.42 6.81
CA SER A 251 -22.67 33.12 5.58
C SER A 251 -23.43 34.44 5.36
N LYS A 252 -24.58 34.65 6.02
CA LYS A 252 -25.29 35.94 5.99
C LYS A 252 -24.60 37.01 6.85
N SER A 253 -23.86 36.58 7.88
CA SER A 253 -23.20 37.47 8.85
C SER A 253 -21.68 37.58 8.65
N LEU A 254 -21.08 36.57 8.03
CA LEU A 254 -19.63 36.46 7.81
C LEU A 254 -19.34 36.32 6.31
N LYS A 255 -18.44 37.17 5.80
CA LYS A 255 -17.90 37.02 4.44
C LYS A 255 -16.74 36.03 4.47
N PHE A 256 -16.91 34.90 3.79
CA PHE A 256 -15.90 33.85 3.70
C PHE A 256 -15.09 33.94 2.42
N ALA A 257 -13.77 33.84 2.54
CA ALA A 257 -12.85 33.89 1.41
C ALA A 257 -13.06 32.67 0.49
N PHE A 258 -13.40 32.93 -0.77
CA PHE A 258 -13.66 31.94 -1.80
C PHE A 258 -12.95 32.31 -3.11
N SER A 259 -12.39 31.32 -3.80
CA SER A 259 -11.76 31.44 -5.11
C SER A 259 -12.40 30.45 -6.08
N ASP A 260 -12.65 30.86 -7.32
CA ASP A 260 -13.14 29.94 -8.37
C ASP A 260 -12.12 28.84 -8.72
N ARG A 261 -10.86 29.02 -8.33
CA ARG A 261 -9.80 28.02 -8.50
C ARG A 261 -9.72 27.07 -7.33
N PHE A 262 -9.69 27.63 -6.12
CA PHE A 262 -9.39 26.87 -4.89
C PHE A 262 -10.60 26.57 -4.01
N GLY A 263 -11.80 27.03 -4.38
CA GLY A 263 -12.96 27.02 -3.50
C GLY A 263 -12.74 27.87 -2.26
N PHE A 264 -13.22 27.40 -1.11
CA PHE A 264 -12.99 28.09 0.16
C PHE A 264 -11.51 27.98 0.55
N ILE A 265 -10.94 29.12 0.94
CA ILE A 265 -9.54 29.21 1.37
C ILE A 265 -9.40 28.69 2.80
N THR A 266 -8.35 27.92 3.05
CA THR A 266 -8.01 27.32 4.35
C THR A 266 -6.53 27.51 4.66
N PHE A 267 -6.14 27.38 5.93
CA PHE A 267 -4.75 27.49 6.36
C PHE A 267 -3.87 26.38 5.78
N CYS A 268 -4.38 25.15 5.71
CA CYS A 268 -3.70 24.01 5.10
C CYS A 268 -4.20 23.75 3.67
N PRO A 269 -3.32 23.53 2.68
CA PRO A 269 -3.72 23.23 1.30
C PRO A 269 -4.55 21.94 1.13
N SER A 270 -4.48 21.01 2.09
CA SER A 270 -5.25 19.77 2.03
C SER A 270 -6.76 19.99 2.16
N ASN A 271 -7.19 21.08 2.78
CA ASN A 271 -8.59 21.37 3.06
C ASN A 271 -9.22 22.36 2.05
N LEU A 272 -8.50 22.79 1.00
CA LEU A 272 -9.06 23.64 -0.04
C LEU A 272 -10.28 22.99 -0.74
N GLY A 273 -11.11 23.82 -1.36
CA GLY A 273 -12.30 23.42 -2.10
C GLY A 273 -13.55 23.52 -1.22
N THR A 274 -14.21 22.37 -1.05
CA THR A 274 -15.39 22.24 -0.17
C THR A 274 -15.03 22.46 1.30
N THR A 275 -13.78 22.14 1.67
CA THR A 275 -13.30 21.93 3.04
C THR A 275 -14.02 20.80 3.80
N LEU A 276 -14.91 20.07 3.11
CA LEU A 276 -15.82 19.12 3.69
C LEU A 276 -15.14 17.80 3.97
N ARG A 277 -15.12 17.41 5.24
CA ARG A 277 -14.82 16.03 5.67
C ARG A 277 -16.05 15.46 6.36
N ALA A 278 -16.79 14.64 5.62
CA ALA A 278 -17.79 13.75 6.19
C ALA A 278 -17.08 12.46 6.60
N SER A 279 -17.38 11.96 7.79
CA SER A 279 -16.79 10.72 8.28
C SER A 279 -17.65 9.93 9.25
N VAL A 280 -17.31 8.65 9.39
CA VAL A 280 -17.83 7.75 10.43
C VAL A 280 -16.70 7.13 11.24
N HIS A 281 -16.96 6.86 12.51
CA HIS A 281 -16.20 5.86 13.26
C HIS A 281 -16.91 4.51 13.10
N ALA A 282 -16.28 3.58 12.37
CA ALA A 282 -16.85 2.28 12.06
C ALA A 282 -15.97 1.13 12.54
N LYS A 283 -16.60 0.06 13.03
CA LYS A 283 -15.94 -1.21 13.38
C LYS A 283 -15.75 -2.04 12.11
N VAL A 284 -14.53 -2.08 11.58
CA VAL A 284 -14.18 -2.81 10.35
C VAL A 284 -12.93 -3.69 10.52
N PRO A 285 -12.87 -4.54 11.57
CA PRO A 285 -11.66 -5.28 11.91
C PRO A 285 -11.19 -6.26 10.81
N MET A 286 -12.09 -6.93 10.09
CA MET A 286 -11.69 -7.89 9.06
C MET A 286 -11.18 -7.17 7.81
N LEU A 287 -11.91 -6.16 7.34
CA LEU A 287 -11.52 -5.32 6.22
C LEU A 287 -10.20 -4.60 6.48
N ALA A 288 -10.00 -4.08 7.70
CA ALA A 288 -8.75 -3.43 8.09
C ALA A 288 -7.54 -4.36 8.12
N SER A 289 -7.76 -5.67 8.31
CA SER A 289 -6.70 -6.69 8.30
C SER A 289 -6.26 -7.10 6.89
N LEU A 290 -6.99 -6.69 5.85
CA LEU A 290 -6.65 -7.03 4.47
C LEU A 290 -5.36 -6.33 4.03
N PRO A 291 -4.46 -7.01 3.28
CA PRO A 291 -3.15 -6.47 2.91
C PRO A 291 -3.18 -5.13 2.15
N ASN A 292 -4.26 -4.87 1.41
CA ASN A 292 -4.49 -3.67 0.61
C ASN A 292 -5.66 -2.82 1.11
N PHE A 293 -5.98 -2.89 2.41
CA PHE A 293 -7.07 -2.10 3.03
C PHE A 293 -7.08 -0.63 2.59
N LYS A 294 -5.93 0.04 2.62
CA LYS A 294 -5.81 1.44 2.19
C LYS A 294 -6.18 1.62 0.72
N GLU A 295 -5.75 0.74 -0.17
CA GLU A 295 -6.07 0.83 -1.60
C GLU A 295 -7.53 0.50 -1.89
N ILE A 296 -8.13 -0.43 -1.14
CA ILE A 296 -9.57 -0.71 -1.20
C ILE A 296 -10.34 0.57 -0.84
N CYS A 297 -10.01 1.21 0.29
CA CYS A 297 -10.63 2.49 0.65
C CYS A 297 -10.45 3.55 -0.45
N GLU A 298 -9.24 3.70 -0.99
CA GLU A 298 -8.96 4.70 -2.03
C GLU A 298 -9.74 4.46 -3.33
N LYS A 299 -9.89 3.20 -3.75
CA LYS A 299 -10.72 2.82 -4.92
C LYS A 299 -12.20 3.18 -4.72
N HIS A 300 -12.67 3.21 -3.47
CA HIS A 300 -14.01 3.67 -3.09
C HIS A 300 -14.07 5.17 -2.76
N GLY A 301 -13.01 5.95 -3.04
CA GLY A 301 -12.98 7.39 -2.75
C GLY A 301 -12.86 7.73 -1.27
N ILE A 302 -12.49 6.76 -0.42
CA ILE A 302 -12.42 6.88 1.03
C ILE A 302 -10.98 6.95 1.52
N GLN A 303 -10.75 7.77 2.54
CA GLN A 303 -9.55 7.79 3.35
C GLN A 303 -9.85 7.20 4.72
N ALA A 304 -9.09 6.18 5.12
CA ALA A 304 -9.15 5.56 6.44
C ALA A 304 -8.05 6.11 7.37
N ARG A 305 -8.40 6.38 8.64
CA ARG A 305 -7.48 6.79 9.71
C ARG A 305 -7.81 6.06 11.02
N GLY A 306 -6.88 5.97 11.96
CA GLY A 306 -7.21 5.52 13.32
C GLY A 306 -8.05 6.54 14.09
N THR A 307 -8.42 6.22 15.32
CA THR A 307 -9.47 6.93 16.07
C THR A 307 -9.02 8.19 16.83
N HIS A 308 -7.72 8.45 16.93
CA HIS A 308 -7.17 9.52 17.77
C HIS A 308 -6.39 10.60 16.99
N GLY A 309 -6.37 10.58 15.65
CA GLY A 309 -5.71 11.60 14.84
C GLY A 309 -5.27 11.13 13.46
N GLU A 310 -4.50 11.98 12.76
CA GLU A 310 -4.04 11.70 11.38
C GLU A 310 -3.06 10.52 11.28
N HIS A 311 -2.42 10.14 12.40
CA HIS A 311 -1.34 9.14 12.46
C HIS A 311 -1.53 8.05 13.52
N THR A 312 -2.68 7.98 14.19
CA THR A 312 -2.87 7.05 15.31
C THR A 312 -3.27 5.66 14.82
N GLU A 313 -2.86 4.62 15.53
CA GLU A 313 -3.36 3.27 15.32
C GLU A 313 -4.85 3.16 15.67
N SER A 314 -5.55 2.23 15.03
CA SER A 314 -6.94 1.91 15.39
C SER A 314 -6.99 1.19 16.74
N VAL A 315 -7.90 1.58 17.62
CA VAL A 315 -8.19 0.81 18.84
C VAL A 315 -9.36 -0.13 18.54
N GLY A 316 -9.13 -1.45 18.65
CA GLY A 316 -10.18 -2.47 18.55
C GLY A 316 -10.85 -2.59 17.16
N GLY A 317 -10.12 -2.30 16.07
CA GLY A 317 -10.65 -2.38 14.71
C GLY A 317 -11.61 -1.24 14.33
N ILE A 318 -11.63 -0.15 15.09
CA ILE A 318 -12.42 1.05 14.79
C ILE A 318 -11.56 2.00 13.93
N TYR A 319 -12.12 2.45 12.80
CA TYR A 319 -11.49 3.40 11.89
C TYR A 319 -12.37 4.62 11.63
N ASP A 320 -11.73 5.77 11.44
CA ASP A 320 -12.33 6.98 10.85
C ASP A 320 -12.30 6.86 9.32
N LEU A 321 -13.46 6.62 8.72
CA LEU A 321 -13.65 6.50 7.27
C LEU A 321 -14.30 7.78 6.74
N SER A 322 -13.62 8.46 5.82
CA SER A 322 -14.05 9.77 5.31
C SER A 322 -13.88 9.90 3.80
N ASN A 323 -14.62 10.80 3.14
CA ASN A 323 -14.31 11.13 1.74
C ASN A 323 -12.83 11.56 1.63
N LYS A 324 -12.15 11.14 0.56
CA LYS A 324 -10.75 11.54 0.27
C LYS A 324 -10.70 12.90 -0.42
N ARG A 325 -11.62 13.18 -1.33
CA ARG A 325 -11.63 14.39 -2.17
C ARG A 325 -12.15 15.62 -1.40
N ARG A 326 -11.56 16.78 -1.69
CA ARG A 326 -11.96 18.10 -1.13
C ARG A 326 -12.15 19.15 -2.23
N LEU A 327 -11.26 19.14 -3.22
CA LEU A 327 -11.18 20.10 -4.32
C LEU A 327 -11.77 19.54 -5.63
N GLY A 328 -12.29 20.42 -6.48
CA GLY A 328 -12.88 20.06 -7.78
C GLY A 328 -14.23 19.32 -7.75
N LEU A 329 -15.01 19.43 -6.67
CA LEU A 329 -16.36 18.86 -6.52
C LEU A 329 -17.19 19.71 -5.55
N THR A 330 -18.52 19.60 -5.56
CA THR A 330 -19.39 20.32 -4.62
C THR A 330 -19.49 19.63 -3.27
N GLU A 331 -20.06 20.29 -2.26
CA GLU A 331 -20.29 19.69 -0.94
C GLU A 331 -21.27 18.52 -1.00
N ILE A 332 -22.27 18.55 -1.89
CA ILE A 332 -23.17 17.42 -2.11
C ILE A 332 -22.45 16.25 -2.77
N ASP A 333 -21.56 16.50 -3.73
CA ASP A 333 -20.74 15.44 -4.34
C ASP A 333 -19.83 14.79 -3.28
N ALA A 334 -19.18 15.60 -2.46
CA ALA A 334 -18.25 15.13 -1.44
C ALA A 334 -18.91 14.23 -0.38
N VAL A 335 -20.10 14.59 0.10
CA VAL A 335 -20.85 13.75 1.04
C VAL A 335 -21.45 12.52 0.36
N THR A 336 -21.83 12.61 -0.92
CA THR A 336 -22.34 11.48 -1.71
C THR A 336 -21.25 10.43 -1.96
N GLU A 337 -20.04 10.87 -2.31
CA GLU A 337 -18.86 9.99 -2.40
C GLU A 337 -18.55 9.33 -1.05
N MET A 338 -18.59 10.10 0.04
CA MET A 338 -18.43 9.55 1.39
C MET A 338 -19.46 8.45 1.67
N HIS A 339 -20.75 8.74 1.47
CA HIS A 339 -21.82 7.80 1.78
C HIS A 339 -21.70 6.52 0.95
N SER A 340 -21.52 6.66 -0.37
CA SER A 340 -21.42 5.54 -1.29
C SER A 340 -20.19 4.67 -1.00
N GLY A 341 -19.04 5.31 -0.75
CA GLY A 341 -17.81 4.61 -0.45
C GLY A 341 -17.86 3.92 0.91
N VAL A 342 -18.31 4.61 1.97
CA VAL A 342 -18.45 4.02 3.31
C VAL A 342 -19.46 2.87 3.29
N ARG A 343 -20.62 3.03 2.64
CA ARG A 343 -21.59 1.96 2.43
C ARG A 343 -20.93 0.71 1.86
N ALA A 344 -20.20 0.84 0.75
CA ALA A 344 -19.54 -0.30 0.10
C ALA A 344 -18.52 -0.99 1.03
N LEU A 345 -17.77 -0.22 1.83
CA LEU A 345 -16.83 -0.76 2.81
C LEU A 345 -17.54 -1.47 3.97
N LEU A 346 -18.68 -0.97 4.45
CA LEU A 346 -19.47 -1.62 5.50
C LEU A 346 -20.14 -2.91 4.99
N GLU A 347 -20.70 -2.89 3.78
CA GLU A 347 -21.23 -4.08 3.11
C GLU A 347 -20.12 -5.14 2.95
N LEU A 348 -18.90 -4.72 2.57
CA LEU A 348 -17.75 -5.61 2.45
C LEU A 348 -17.29 -6.19 3.81
N GLU A 349 -17.29 -5.40 4.89
CA GLU A 349 -17.02 -5.91 6.23
C GLU A 349 -18.02 -6.98 6.65
N VAL A 350 -19.33 -6.76 6.39
CA VAL A 350 -20.37 -7.76 6.67
C VAL A 350 -20.12 -9.04 5.85
N MET A 351 -19.84 -8.91 4.56
CA MET A 351 -19.50 -10.05 3.70
C MET A 351 -18.27 -10.81 4.21
N LEU A 352 -17.23 -10.11 4.69
CA LEU A 352 -16.04 -10.73 5.27
C LEU A 352 -16.37 -11.49 6.56
N GLN A 353 -17.17 -10.90 7.45
CA GLN A 353 -17.59 -11.53 8.70
C GLN A 353 -18.39 -12.82 8.45
N GLU A 354 -19.32 -12.79 7.48
CA GLU A 354 -20.13 -13.95 7.12
C GLU A 354 -19.29 -15.04 6.44
N TYR A 355 -18.50 -14.68 5.41
CA TYR A 355 -17.74 -15.64 4.61
C TYR A 355 -16.60 -16.31 5.38
N ASN A 356 -16.07 -15.64 6.41
CA ASN A 356 -14.98 -16.14 7.25
C ASN A 356 -15.43 -16.65 8.63
N LYS A 357 -16.74 -16.79 8.86
CA LYS A 357 -17.27 -17.36 10.10
C LYS A 357 -16.73 -18.79 10.32
N GLY A 358 -16.05 -18.99 11.46
CA GLY A 358 -15.44 -20.28 11.81
C GLY A 358 -14.11 -20.58 11.11
N ALA A 359 -13.53 -19.62 10.38
CA ALA A 359 -12.17 -19.77 9.87
C ALA A 359 -11.15 -19.81 11.02
N PRO A 360 -10.01 -20.51 10.87
CA PRO A 360 -8.99 -20.57 11.92
C PRO A 360 -8.42 -19.18 12.25
N GLU A 361 -8.14 -18.94 13.53
CA GLU A 361 -7.57 -17.68 14.00
C GLU A 361 -6.19 -17.42 13.38
N GLY A 362 -5.92 -16.16 13.01
CA GLY A 362 -4.65 -15.75 12.40
C GLY A 362 -4.48 -16.15 10.93
N VAL A 363 -5.35 -17.02 10.39
CA VAL A 363 -5.45 -17.26 8.95
C VAL A 363 -6.08 -16.04 8.28
N MET A 364 -5.57 -15.67 7.10
CA MET A 364 -6.06 -14.50 6.37
C MET A 364 -7.59 -14.58 6.14
N PRO A 365 -8.39 -13.58 6.52
CA PRO A 365 -9.77 -13.50 6.05
C PRO A 365 -9.79 -13.11 4.56
N VAL A 366 -10.79 -13.59 3.83
CA VAL A 366 -10.92 -13.32 2.38
C VAL A 366 -12.34 -12.91 2.01
N GLU A 367 -12.44 -12.01 1.03
CA GLU A 367 -13.70 -11.61 0.42
C GLU A 367 -14.42 -12.82 -0.22
N PRO A 368 -15.76 -12.80 -0.35
CA PRO A 368 -16.49 -13.88 -1.02
C PRO A 368 -15.97 -14.17 -2.45
N LEU A 369 -16.06 -15.43 -2.87
CA LEU A 369 -15.55 -15.85 -4.18
C LEU A 369 -16.20 -15.06 -5.33
N THR A 370 -17.51 -14.83 -5.25
CA THR A 370 -18.27 -14.07 -6.25
C THR A 370 -17.88 -12.60 -6.32
N TYR A 371 -17.53 -11.98 -5.18
CA TYR A 371 -17.01 -10.61 -5.14
C TYR A 371 -15.66 -10.51 -5.87
N LEU A 372 -14.73 -11.43 -5.58
CA LEU A 372 -13.42 -11.45 -6.23
C LEU A 372 -13.51 -11.84 -7.72
N ALA A 373 -14.42 -12.75 -8.08
CA ALA A 373 -14.68 -13.11 -9.48
C ALA A 373 -15.12 -11.90 -10.31
N LYS A 374 -15.96 -11.02 -9.74
CA LYS A 374 -16.38 -9.77 -10.40
C LYS A 374 -15.20 -8.81 -10.62
N LEU A 375 -14.29 -8.68 -9.66
CA LEU A 375 -13.09 -7.85 -9.83
C LEU A 375 -12.15 -8.44 -10.91
N LEU A 376 -12.07 -9.77 -10.97
CA LEU A 376 -11.25 -10.51 -11.93
C LEU A 376 -11.72 -10.37 -13.38
N GLU A 377 -12.96 -9.90 -13.62
CA GLU A 377 -13.47 -9.61 -14.96
C GLU A 377 -12.63 -8.57 -15.73
N GLY A 378 -11.82 -7.78 -15.03
CA GLY A 378 -10.88 -6.85 -15.67
C GLY A 378 -9.58 -7.49 -16.19
N ALA A 379 -9.29 -8.76 -15.89
CA ALA A 379 -8.12 -9.48 -16.40
C ALA A 379 -8.39 -10.15 -17.76
N SER A 380 -7.46 -10.20 -18.70
CA SER A 380 -7.72 -10.85 -20.01
C SER A 380 -7.99 -12.36 -19.88
N ILE A 381 -9.12 -12.87 -20.38
CA ILE A 381 -9.44 -14.30 -20.33
C ILE A 381 -8.48 -15.17 -21.17
N GLU A 382 -7.86 -14.60 -22.20
CA GLU A 382 -6.92 -15.31 -23.08
C GLU A 382 -5.53 -15.47 -22.45
N LYS A 383 -5.11 -14.51 -21.61
CA LYS A 383 -3.75 -14.47 -21.03
C LYS A 383 -3.71 -14.85 -19.56
N CYS A 384 -4.82 -14.66 -18.84
CA CYS A 384 -4.90 -14.88 -17.41
C CYS A 384 -5.49 -16.26 -17.12
N TYR A 385 -4.63 -17.23 -16.79
CA TYR A 385 -5.05 -18.58 -16.45
C TYR A 385 -6.02 -18.61 -15.26
N ALA A 386 -5.79 -17.76 -14.25
CA ALA A 386 -6.68 -17.68 -13.10
C ALA A 386 -8.12 -17.29 -13.48
N ARG A 387 -8.30 -16.41 -14.48
CA ARG A 387 -9.63 -16.07 -15.02
C ARG A 387 -10.16 -17.14 -15.95
N LYS A 388 -9.32 -17.63 -16.88
CA LYS A 388 -9.69 -18.60 -17.94
C LYS A 388 -10.40 -19.82 -17.38
N TYR A 389 -9.94 -20.34 -16.25
CA TYR A 389 -10.47 -21.56 -15.63
C TYR A 389 -11.48 -21.31 -14.51
N LEU A 390 -11.74 -20.06 -14.13
CA LEU A 390 -12.75 -19.73 -13.12
C LEU A 390 -14.14 -19.61 -13.77
N THR A 391 -14.68 -20.72 -14.26
CA THR A 391 -15.99 -20.76 -14.90
C THR A 391 -17.15 -20.63 -13.90
N PRO A 392 -18.37 -20.29 -14.34
CA PRO A 392 -19.55 -20.30 -13.47
C PRO A 392 -19.78 -21.64 -12.75
N GLU A 393 -19.49 -22.76 -13.41
CA GLU A 393 -19.58 -24.11 -12.83
C GLU A 393 -18.56 -24.31 -11.71
N ILE A 394 -17.33 -23.83 -11.91
CA ILE A 394 -16.26 -23.85 -10.89
C ILE A 394 -16.64 -22.99 -9.69
N ILE A 395 -17.16 -21.78 -9.91
CA ILE A 395 -17.65 -20.91 -8.83
C ILE A 395 -18.75 -21.63 -8.05
N LYS A 396 -19.79 -22.13 -8.73
CA LYS A 396 -20.90 -22.86 -8.11
C LYS A 396 -20.42 -24.08 -7.32
N LYS A 397 -19.40 -24.81 -7.82
CA LYS A 397 -18.89 -26.01 -7.19
C LYS A 397 -18.05 -25.71 -5.93
N TYR A 398 -17.31 -24.61 -5.90
CA TYR A 398 -16.28 -24.35 -4.89
C TYR A 398 -16.51 -23.13 -4.00
N ASP A 399 -17.54 -22.33 -4.25
CA ASP A 399 -17.91 -21.25 -3.34
C ASP A 399 -18.23 -21.79 -1.93
N GLY A 400 -17.69 -21.13 -0.91
CA GLY A 400 -17.78 -21.57 0.49
C GLY A 400 -16.98 -22.82 0.88
N LYS A 401 -16.38 -23.56 -0.08
CA LYS A 401 -15.57 -24.76 0.25
C LYS A 401 -14.21 -24.36 0.84
N ARG A 402 -13.81 -25.09 1.88
CA ARG A 402 -12.52 -24.96 2.57
C ARG A 402 -11.75 -26.28 2.49
N THR A 403 -10.42 -26.19 2.41
CA THR A 403 -9.53 -27.31 2.77
C THR A 403 -9.64 -27.61 4.27
N THR A 404 -8.99 -28.69 4.72
CA THR A 404 -8.96 -29.08 6.14
C THR A 404 -8.45 -27.95 7.04
N HIS A 405 -7.50 -27.13 6.58
CA HIS A 405 -6.90 -26.04 7.36
C HIS A 405 -7.37 -24.65 6.95
N GLY A 406 -8.44 -24.55 6.14
CA GLY A 406 -9.19 -23.30 5.96
C GLY A 406 -8.89 -22.50 4.69
N ALA A 407 -8.03 -22.96 3.78
CA ALA A 407 -7.82 -22.35 2.47
C ALA A 407 -9.08 -22.46 1.58
N THR A 408 -9.30 -21.49 0.69
CA THR A 408 -10.47 -21.44 -0.21
C THR A 408 -10.04 -21.10 -1.63
N LEU A 409 -10.93 -21.32 -2.61
CA LEU A 409 -10.73 -20.82 -3.97
C LEU A 409 -10.65 -19.28 -4.02
N ALA A 410 -11.38 -18.59 -3.13
CA ALA A 410 -11.33 -17.13 -3.03
C ALA A 410 -9.93 -16.63 -2.65
N HIS A 411 -9.25 -17.27 -1.69
CA HIS A 411 -7.88 -16.92 -1.31
C HIS A 411 -6.94 -16.93 -2.51
N MET A 412 -7.02 -17.97 -3.34
CA MET A 412 -6.00 -18.18 -4.36
C MET A 412 -6.15 -17.28 -5.59
N ILE A 413 -7.36 -16.80 -5.89
CA ILE A 413 -7.59 -15.87 -6.99
C ILE A 413 -7.39 -14.40 -6.59
N ARG A 414 -7.36 -14.10 -5.27
CA ARG A 414 -7.35 -12.73 -4.73
C ARG A 414 -6.24 -11.86 -5.32
N ASN A 415 -5.03 -12.41 -5.44
CA ASN A 415 -3.88 -11.69 -6.00
C ASN A 415 -4.18 -11.16 -7.41
N VAL A 416 -4.87 -11.95 -8.22
CA VAL A 416 -5.19 -11.62 -9.61
C VAL A 416 -6.39 -10.68 -9.69
N ALA A 417 -7.40 -10.88 -8.84
CA ALA A 417 -8.59 -10.03 -8.77
C ALA A 417 -8.23 -8.56 -8.47
N TYR A 418 -7.18 -8.31 -7.68
CA TYR A 418 -6.69 -6.96 -7.41
C TYR A 418 -5.57 -6.50 -8.36
N ASN A 419 -4.92 -7.43 -9.08
CA ASN A 419 -3.81 -7.17 -9.99
C ASN A 419 -4.04 -7.88 -11.34
N ASN A 420 -4.90 -7.32 -12.19
CA ASN A 420 -5.40 -7.93 -13.43
C ASN A 420 -4.33 -8.25 -14.51
N ARG A 421 -3.06 -7.89 -14.28
CA ARG A 421 -1.91 -8.28 -15.10
C ARG A 421 -1.22 -9.57 -14.62
N SER A 422 -1.45 -9.97 -13.37
CA SER A 422 -1.06 -11.29 -12.88
C SER A 422 -1.85 -12.36 -13.64
N ILE A 423 -1.23 -13.52 -13.86
CA ILE A 423 -1.82 -14.57 -14.71
C ILE A 423 -2.11 -15.86 -13.94
N CYS A 424 -1.49 -16.08 -12.78
CA CYS A 424 -1.59 -17.33 -12.03
C CYS A 424 -2.11 -17.09 -10.59
N PRO A 425 -2.90 -18.03 -10.03
CA PRO A 425 -3.33 -17.97 -8.64
C PRO A 425 -2.17 -18.21 -7.66
N ARG A 426 -2.42 -18.04 -6.36
CA ARG A 426 -1.48 -18.33 -5.25
C ARG A 426 -2.19 -19.15 -4.17
N THR A 427 -1.90 -20.43 -4.05
CA THR A 427 -2.62 -21.36 -3.16
C THR A 427 -2.33 -21.10 -1.68
N GLY A 428 -3.21 -21.61 -0.81
CA GLY A 428 -3.11 -21.46 0.64
C GLY A 428 -2.37 -22.60 1.33
N GLU A 429 -2.31 -23.78 0.72
CA GLU A 429 -1.62 -24.96 1.23
C GLU A 429 -1.54 -26.05 0.15
N ALA A 430 -0.84 -27.16 0.44
CA ALA A 430 -0.69 -28.27 -0.49
C ALA A 430 -2.03 -28.97 -0.82
N GLU A 431 -2.93 -29.09 0.16
CA GLU A 431 -4.25 -29.71 -0.01
C GLU A 431 -5.12 -28.99 -1.06
N CYS A 432 -4.85 -27.72 -1.37
CA CYS A 432 -5.56 -27.00 -2.43
C CYS A 432 -5.53 -27.76 -3.78
N TYR A 433 -4.42 -28.44 -4.09
CA TYR A 433 -4.23 -29.16 -5.35
C TYR A 433 -5.07 -30.44 -5.48
N SER A 434 -5.65 -30.94 -4.39
CA SER A 434 -6.65 -32.03 -4.42
C SER A 434 -8.07 -31.50 -4.20
N THR A 435 -8.27 -30.58 -3.24
CA THR A 435 -9.61 -30.03 -2.94
C THR A 435 -10.20 -29.27 -4.13
N PHE A 436 -9.39 -28.44 -4.82
CA PHE A 436 -9.82 -27.58 -5.93
C PHE A 436 -9.31 -28.09 -7.29
N ILE A 437 -9.20 -29.42 -7.44
CA ILE A 437 -8.56 -30.06 -8.60
C ILE A 437 -9.22 -29.68 -9.93
N ASP A 438 -10.54 -29.56 -10.03
CA ASP A 438 -11.21 -29.19 -11.29
C ASP A 438 -10.86 -27.78 -11.78
N TYR A 439 -10.39 -26.91 -10.88
CA TYR A 439 -9.90 -25.57 -11.24
C TYR A 439 -8.39 -25.60 -11.52
N LEU A 440 -7.61 -26.21 -10.63
CA LEU A 440 -6.15 -26.18 -10.71
C LEU A 440 -5.57 -27.10 -11.77
N ASP A 441 -6.09 -28.32 -11.95
CA ASP A 441 -5.54 -29.30 -12.88
C ASP A 441 -5.56 -28.83 -14.35
N PRO A 442 -6.68 -28.36 -14.92
CA PRO A 442 -6.68 -27.88 -16.30
C PRO A 442 -5.84 -26.60 -16.46
N LEU A 443 -5.79 -25.75 -15.44
CA LEU A 443 -4.91 -24.58 -15.40
C LEU A 443 -3.42 -24.98 -15.44
N ILE A 444 -3.04 -25.99 -14.66
CA ILE A 444 -1.66 -26.50 -14.59
C ILE A 444 -1.28 -27.15 -15.91
N CYS A 445 -2.17 -27.97 -16.49
CA CYS A 445 -1.94 -28.62 -17.78
C CYS A 445 -1.73 -27.57 -18.89
N ASP A 446 -2.54 -26.51 -18.92
CA ASP A 446 -2.40 -25.41 -19.88
C ASP A 446 -1.09 -24.64 -19.67
N TYR A 447 -0.81 -24.20 -18.44
CA TYR A 447 0.41 -23.43 -18.13
C TYR A 447 1.70 -24.20 -18.46
N HIS A 448 1.76 -25.48 -18.09
CA HIS A 448 2.96 -26.31 -18.31
C HIS A 448 2.94 -27.04 -19.66
N ASN A 449 1.92 -26.81 -20.49
CA ASN A 449 1.72 -27.47 -21.78
C ASN A 449 1.78 -29.02 -21.68
N VAL A 450 1.11 -29.57 -20.67
CA VAL A 450 0.98 -31.01 -20.45
C VAL A 450 -0.20 -31.52 -21.25
N LYS A 451 0.05 -32.41 -22.21
CA LYS A 451 -0.97 -32.91 -23.14
C LYS A 451 -1.80 -34.07 -22.59
N ASP A 452 -1.20 -34.90 -21.74
CA ASP A 452 -1.87 -36.06 -21.15
C ASP A 452 -2.29 -35.74 -19.71
N PRO A 453 -3.60 -35.64 -19.40
CA PRO A 453 -4.08 -35.33 -18.05
C PRO A 453 -3.81 -36.45 -17.03
N SER A 454 -3.46 -37.65 -17.49
CA SER A 454 -3.05 -38.79 -16.64
C SER A 454 -1.56 -38.78 -16.28
N PHE A 455 -0.83 -37.72 -16.65
CA PHE A 455 0.59 -37.60 -16.37
C PHE A 455 0.93 -37.81 -14.90
N LYS A 456 2.08 -38.43 -14.67
CA LYS A 456 2.76 -38.42 -13.38
C LYS A 456 4.05 -37.64 -13.52
N HIS A 457 4.37 -36.84 -12.52
CA HIS A 457 5.67 -36.22 -12.45
C HIS A 457 6.72 -37.31 -12.14
N PRO A 458 7.89 -37.31 -12.81
CA PRO A 458 8.96 -38.22 -12.42
C PRO A 458 9.37 -38.02 -10.95
N ALA A 459 9.84 -39.09 -10.31
CA ALA A 459 10.46 -38.97 -9.00
C ALA A 459 11.69 -38.02 -9.07
N PRO A 460 12.05 -37.35 -7.95
CA PRO A 460 13.22 -36.46 -7.92
C PRO A 460 14.45 -37.17 -8.47
N THR A 461 15.00 -36.65 -9.56
CA THR A 461 16.09 -37.29 -10.31
C THR A 461 17.17 -36.27 -10.62
N PHE A 462 18.13 -36.17 -9.70
CA PHE A 462 19.18 -35.17 -9.76
C PHE A 462 20.38 -35.55 -10.66
N GLY A 463 20.53 -36.84 -11.00
CA GLY A 463 21.67 -37.37 -11.76
C GLY A 463 22.88 -37.74 -10.89
N ASP A 464 23.93 -38.27 -11.54
CA ASP A 464 25.23 -38.48 -10.92
C ASP A 464 25.97 -37.13 -10.84
N LEU A 465 26.10 -36.58 -9.63
CA LEU A 465 26.73 -35.28 -9.40
C LEU A 465 28.23 -35.26 -9.74
N SER A 466 28.87 -36.42 -9.96
CA SER A 466 30.25 -36.54 -10.44
C SER A 466 30.35 -36.56 -11.97
N LYS A 467 29.24 -36.79 -12.68
CA LYS A 467 29.16 -36.96 -14.15
C LYS A 467 27.89 -36.28 -14.70
N LEU A 468 27.83 -34.96 -14.56
CA LEU A 468 26.73 -34.16 -15.09
C LEU A 468 26.85 -33.98 -16.62
N PRO A 469 25.73 -33.90 -17.36
CA PRO A 469 25.71 -33.74 -18.82
C PRO A 469 25.99 -32.29 -19.28
N PHE A 470 26.45 -31.44 -18.36
CA PHE A 470 26.81 -30.05 -18.59
C PHE A 470 28.01 -29.68 -17.71
N GLY A 471 28.79 -28.70 -18.14
CA GLY A 471 29.98 -28.18 -17.45
C GLY A 471 29.93 -26.65 -17.37
N ASP A 472 31.08 -26.01 -17.57
CA ASP A 472 31.14 -24.56 -17.79
C ASP A 472 30.65 -24.21 -19.20
N LEU A 473 29.54 -23.48 -19.27
CA LEU A 473 28.89 -23.05 -20.50
C LEU A 473 29.64 -21.89 -21.19
N ASP A 474 30.48 -21.18 -20.46
CA ASP A 474 31.32 -20.12 -21.00
C ASP A 474 32.68 -20.05 -20.28
N PRO A 475 33.61 -20.97 -20.60
CA PRO A 475 34.96 -20.97 -20.01
C PRO A 475 35.76 -19.69 -20.31
N THR A 476 35.31 -18.88 -21.29
CA THR A 476 35.97 -17.63 -21.67
C THR A 476 35.49 -16.43 -20.84
N GLY A 477 34.36 -16.55 -20.14
CA GLY A 477 33.74 -15.48 -19.36
C GLY A 477 33.24 -14.28 -20.18
N LYS A 478 33.08 -14.43 -21.49
CA LYS A 478 32.72 -13.33 -22.41
C LYS A 478 31.22 -13.04 -22.43
N PHE A 479 30.40 -14.07 -22.32
CA PHE A 479 28.95 -14.03 -22.50
C PHE A 479 28.21 -14.14 -21.17
N ILE A 480 28.62 -15.07 -20.30
CA ILE A 480 27.89 -15.33 -19.05
C ILE A 480 28.48 -14.53 -17.89
N VAL A 481 27.69 -13.62 -17.32
CA VAL A 481 28.05 -12.86 -16.13
C VAL A 481 28.00 -13.73 -14.88
N SER A 482 26.93 -14.50 -14.75
CA SER A 482 26.68 -15.37 -13.60
C SER A 482 25.70 -16.47 -13.95
N THR A 483 25.87 -17.60 -13.26
CA THR A 483 24.98 -18.76 -13.34
C THR A 483 24.27 -18.93 -12.02
N ARG A 484 22.97 -19.28 -12.07
CA ARG A 484 22.11 -19.44 -10.90
C ARG A 484 21.12 -20.57 -11.12
N VAL A 485 20.99 -21.46 -10.15
CA VAL A 485 19.94 -22.47 -10.10
C VAL A 485 19.19 -22.34 -8.78
N ARG A 486 17.85 -22.32 -8.84
CA ARG A 486 17.00 -22.25 -7.66
C ARG A 486 15.88 -23.28 -7.69
N VAL A 487 15.35 -23.60 -6.51
CA VAL A 487 14.09 -24.35 -6.34
C VAL A 487 13.21 -23.71 -5.28
N GLY A 488 11.89 -23.85 -5.42
CA GLY A 488 10.93 -23.64 -4.33
C GLY A 488 10.69 -24.95 -3.57
N ARG A 489 10.53 -24.87 -2.25
CA ARG A 489 10.12 -26.00 -1.40
C ARG A 489 9.11 -25.55 -0.36
N SER A 490 8.08 -26.37 -0.19
CA SER A 490 7.11 -26.29 0.91
C SER A 490 7.39 -27.40 1.92
N VAL A 491 7.14 -27.12 3.19
CA VAL A 491 7.30 -28.04 4.32
C VAL A 491 5.94 -28.65 4.66
N GLU A 492 5.87 -29.97 4.80
CA GLU A 492 4.63 -30.66 5.19
C GLU A 492 4.09 -30.15 6.53
N GLY A 493 2.76 -30.07 6.65
CA GLY A 493 2.08 -29.67 7.89
C GLY A 493 1.98 -28.16 8.13
N PHE A 494 2.41 -27.33 7.18
CA PHE A 494 2.30 -25.86 7.27
C PHE A 494 1.45 -25.30 6.12
N LEU A 495 0.59 -24.34 6.47
CA LEU A 495 -0.05 -23.43 5.51
C LEU A 495 1.01 -22.60 4.78
N PHE A 496 0.73 -22.21 3.53
CA PHE A 496 1.62 -21.39 2.71
C PHE A 496 1.67 -19.93 3.17
N PRO A 497 2.73 -19.17 2.78
CA PRO A 497 2.95 -17.79 3.23
C PRO A 497 1.81 -16.83 2.90
N THR A 498 0.94 -17.18 1.96
CA THR A 498 -0.30 -16.46 1.63
C THR A 498 -1.22 -16.34 2.83
N ILE A 499 -1.63 -17.48 3.42
CA ILE A 499 -2.70 -17.51 4.44
C ILE A 499 -2.24 -17.93 5.83
N MET A 500 -1.02 -18.47 6.00
CA MET A 500 -0.53 -18.96 7.29
C MET A 500 -0.56 -17.91 8.42
N SER A 501 -0.78 -18.35 9.66
CA SER A 501 -0.81 -17.45 10.81
C SER A 501 0.58 -16.96 11.21
N LYS A 502 0.65 -15.88 12.00
CA LYS A 502 1.90 -15.43 12.63
C LYS A 502 2.60 -16.54 13.41
N ASN A 503 1.85 -17.37 14.13
CA ASN A 503 2.40 -18.48 14.91
C ASN A 503 2.95 -19.59 14.01
N ASP A 504 2.30 -19.87 12.88
CA ASP A 504 2.83 -20.80 11.89
C ASP A 504 4.15 -20.30 11.32
N ARG A 505 4.27 -18.99 11.06
CA ARG A 505 5.51 -18.39 10.53
C ARG A 505 6.68 -18.56 11.50
N LEU A 506 6.45 -18.30 12.79
CA LEU A 506 7.46 -18.47 13.84
C LEU A 506 7.91 -19.94 13.96
N LYS A 507 6.95 -20.88 13.96
CA LYS A 507 7.25 -22.32 14.01
C LYS A 507 8.00 -22.78 12.75
N LEU A 508 7.56 -22.35 11.58
CA LEU A 508 8.21 -22.67 10.30
C LEU A 508 9.64 -22.12 10.24
N GLU A 509 9.84 -20.87 10.66
CA GLU A 509 11.17 -20.24 10.77
C GLU A 509 12.07 -21.04 11.72
N GLN A 510 11.57 -21.49 12.87
CA GLN A 510 12.35 -22.27 13.80
C GLN A 510 12.83 -23.60 13.19
N VAL A 511 11.94 -24.31 12.48
CA VAL A 511 12.27 -25.56 11.78
C VAL A 511 13.32 -25.31 10.69
N ILE A 512 13.11 -24.30 9.85
CA ILE A 512 14.00 -24.00 8.72
C ILE A 512 15.35 -23.47 9.22
N SER A 513 15.35 -22.44 10.07
CA SER A 513 16.59 -21.86 10.57
C SER A 513 17.42 -22.84 11.41
N GLY A 514 16.78 -23.78 12.12
CA GLY A 514 17.47 -24.88 12.81
C GLY A 514 18.25 -25.76 11.84
N ALA A 515 17.63 -26.17 10.73
CA ALA A 515 18.30 -26.95 9.69
C ALA A 515 19.43 -26.17 9.01
N LEU A 516 19.20 -24.89 8.70
CA LEU A 516 20.18 -24.03 8.02
C LEU A 516 21.43 -23.77 8.89
N LYS A 517 21.25 -23.54 10.20
CA LYS A 517 22.38 -23.38 11.15
C LYS A 517 23.22 -24.64 11.31
N GLY A 518 22.66 -25.81 11.00
CA GLY A 518 23.35 -27.10 11.03
C GLY A 518 24.12 -27.44 9.75
N LEU A 519 24.07 -26.60 8.71
CA LEU A 519 24.80 -26.84 7.47
C LEU A 519 26.32 -26.71 7.69
N THR A 520 27.08 -27.59 7.05
CA THR A 520 28.54 -27.70 7.19
C THR A 520 29.25 -27.57 5.84
N GLY A 521 30.59 -27.52 5.84
CA GLY A 521 31.38 -27.46 4.61
C GLY A 521 31.11 -26.22 3.77
N GLU A 522 30.95 -26.38 2.45
CA GLU A 522 30.65 -25.28 1.53
C GLU A 522 29.30 -24.59 1.84
N HIS A 523 28.37 -25.29 2.48
CA HIS A 523 27.03 -24.79 2.82
C HIS A 523 26.97 -24.11 4.18
N ALA A 524 28.02 -24.17 5.00
CA ALA A 524 28.07 -23.49 6.29
C ALA A 524 27.89 -21.97 6.13
N GLY A 525 27.03 -21.39 6.95
CA GLY A 525 26.62 -20.00 6.77
C GLY A 525 25.88 -19.42 7.96
N THR A 526 25.34 -18.22 7.75
CA THR A 526 24.65 -17.43 8.77
C THR A 526 23.21 -17.20 8.35
N TYR A 527 22.28 -17.34 9.30
CA TYR A 527 20.88 -16.97 9.13
C TYR A 527 20.61 -15.59 9.73
N TYR A 528 20.03 -14.71 8.91
CA TYR A 528 19.69 -13.33 9.24
C TYR A 528 18.16 -13.19 9.25
N PRO A 529 17.52 -13.23 10.44
CA PRO A 529 16.09 -12.95 10.55
C PRO A 529 15.83 -11.47 10.23
N LEU A 530 14.79 -11.18 9.45
CA LEU A 530 14.46 -9.79 9.07
C LEU A 530 14.00 -8.95 10.27
N THR A 531 13.49 -9.56 11.35
CA THR A 531 13.03 -8.85 12.55
C THR A 531 14.15 -8.13 13.31
N ASN A 532 15.37 -8.69 13.28
CA ASN A 532 16.52 -8.20 14.03
C ASN A 532 17.72 -7.89 13.11
N MET A 533 17.46 -7.66 11.82
CA MET A 533 18.50 -7.34 10.84
C MET A 533 19.05 -5.94 11.12
N THR A 534 20.37 -5.81 11.20
CA THR A 534 21.01 -4.49 11.35
C THR A 534 20.86 -3.68 10.06
N GLU A 535 20.85 -2.34 10.13
CA GLU A 535 20.81 -1.52 8.91
C GLU A 535 22.04 -1.70 8.02
N GLU A 536 23.18 -2.07 8.60
CA GLU A 536 24.39 -2.41 7.86
C GLU A 536 24.21 -3.71 7.06
N ASP A 537 23.76 -4.80 7.70
CA ASP A 537 23.44 -6.06 7.02
C ASP A 537 22.38 -5.84 5.95
N ARG A 538 21.32 -5.07 6.27
CA ARG A 538 20.23 -4.78 5.34
C ARG A 538 20.75 -4.06 4.10
N LYS A 539 21.58 -3.02 4.26
CA LYS A 539 22.18 -2.29 3.14
C LYS A 539 23.05 -3.20 2.29
N GLN A 540 23.93 -3.98 2.92
CA GLN A 540 24.80 -4.91 2.20
C GLN A 540 24.01 -5.95 1.40
N LEU A 541 22.97 -6.56 2.00
CA LEU A 541 22.13 -7.55 1.33
C LEU A 541 21.28 -6.96 0.19
N VAL A 542 20.93 -5.66 0.29
CA VAL A 542 20.28 -4.93 -0.81
C VAL A 542 21.27 -4.66 -1.94
N GLU A 543 22.49 -4.22 -1.64
CA GLU A 543 23.56 -3.97 -2.61
C GLU A 543 23.98 -5.25 -3.34
N ASP A 544 23.99 -6.39 -2.64
CA ASP A 544 24.28 -7.70 -3.21
C ASP A 544 23.10 -8.26 -4.05
N HIS A 545 21.96 -7.58 -4.07
CA HIS A 545 20.70 -8.05 -4.66
C HIS A 545 20.17 -9.38 -4.06
N PHE A 546 20.42 -9.60 -2.77
CA PHE A 546 20.01 -10.81 -2.06
C PHE A 546 18.74 -10.65 -1.22
N LEU A 547 18.47 -9.46 -0.69
CA LEU A 547 17.32 -9.23 0.15
C LEU A 547 16.03 -9.07 -0.68
N PHE A 548 15.02 -9.88 -0.40
CA PHE A 548 13.68 -9.69 -0.94
C PHE A 548 12.94 -8.58 -0.18
N LYS A 549 12.04 -7.89 -0.89
CA LYS A 549 11.29 -6.73 -0.39
C LYS A 549 9.80 -7.09 -0.20
N ASN A 550 9.07 -6.17 0.43
CA ASN A 550 7.63 -6.26 0.66
C ASN A 550 6.82 -5.32 -0.24
N ASP A 551 7.29 -5.09 -1.48
CA ASP A 551 6.76 -4.09 -2.41
C ASP A 551 6.06 -4.68 -3.64
N ASP A 552 6.01 -6.02 -3.80
CA ASP A 552 5.20 -6.64 -4.86
C ASP A 552 3.71 -6.65 -4.50
N PRO A 553 2.85 -5.88 -5.20
CA PRO A 553 1.43 -5.85 -4.91
C PRO A 553 0.74 -7.20 -5.18
N VAL A 554 1.28 -8.05 -6.07
CA VAL A 554 0.72 -9.38 -6.36
C VAL A 554 0.87 -10.29 -5.14
N LEU A 555 2.10 -10.44 -4.61
CA LEU A 555 2.33 -11.24 -3.41
C LEU A 555 1.66 -10.63 -2.16
N ARG A 556 1.66 -9.29 -2.04
CA ARG A 556 0.93 -8.58 -0.98
C ARG A 556 -0.54 -8.99 -0.97
N ASP A 557 -1.20 -8.90 -2.13
CA ASP A 557 -2.64 -9.16 -2.24
C ASP A 557 -2.99 -10.65 -2.17
N ALA A 558 -2.01 -11.54 -2.32
CA ALA A 558 -2.11 -12.95 -1.96
C ALA A 558 -2.02 -13.21 -0.43
N GLY A 559 -1.60 -12.21 0.36
CA GLY A 559 -1.41 -12.32 1.81
C GLY A 559 0.04 -12.57 2.25
N GLY A 560 1.00 -12.59 1.32
CA GLY A 560 2.40 -12.96 1.59
C GLY A 560 3.14 -12.03 2.55
N TYR A 561 2.66 -10.78 2.74
CA TYR A 561 3.28 -9.77 3.60
C TYR A 561 2.53 -9.50 4.91
N ARG A 562 1.55 -10.33 5.28
CA ARG A 562 0.93 -10.22 6.61
C ARG A 562 1.96 -10.46 7.72
N ASP A 563 1.76 -9.78 8.85
CA ASP A 563 2.64 -9.86 10.03
C ASP A 563 4.11 -9.53 9.72
N TRP A 564 4.37 -8.68 8.72
CA TRP A 564 5.74 -8.37 8.29
C TRP A 564 6.56 -7.71 9.42
N PRO A 565 7.84 -8.11 9.63
CA PRO A 565 8.61 -9.12 8.90
C PRO A 565 8.71 -10.50 9.62
N VAL A 566 7.75 -10.84 10.48
CA VAL A 566 7.85 -12.01 11.38
C VAL A 566 8.00 -13.34 10.62
N GLY A 567 8.96 -14.17 11.03
CA GLY A 567 9.20 -15.49 10.43
C GLY A 567 9.89 -15.48 9.06
N ARG A 568 10.41 -14.31 8.64
CA ARG A 568 11.14 -14.14 7.38
C ARG A 568 12.61 -13.96 7.66
N GLY A 569 13.44 -14.52 6.79
CA GLY A 569 14.89 -14.39 6.91
C GLY A 569 15.61 -14.76 5.63
N ILE A 570 16.90 -14.47 5.64
CA ILE A 570 17.82 -14.92 4.61
C ILE A 570 18.97 -15.68 5.25
N PHE A 571 19.31 -16.82 4.67
CA PHE A 571 20.56 -17.52 4.95
C PHE A 571 21.49 -17.39 3.76
N HIS A 572 22.78 -17.27 4.01
CA HIS A 572 23.79 -17.53 2.98
C HIS A 572 25.08 -18.07 3.57
N ASN A 573 25.82 -18.84 2.76
CA ASN A 573 27.17 -19.26 3.10
C ASN A 573 28.16 -18.08 3.03
N LYS A 574 29.38 -18.27 3.57
CA LYS A 574 30.41 -17.22 3.60
C LYS A 574 30.77 -16.68 2.21
N ALA A 575 30.76 -17.55 1.20
CA ALA A 575 31.08 -17.20 -0.18
C ALA A 575 29.93 -16.53 -0.95
N LYS A 576 28.73 -16.42 -0.35
CA LYS A 576 27.52 -15.89 -1.00
C LYS A 576 27.16 -16.67 -2.29
N THR A 577 27.48 -17.95 -2.34
CA THR A 577 27.24 -18.85 -3.48
C THR A 577 26.10 -19.84 -3.23
N PHE A 578 25.62 -19.95 -1.99
CA PHE A 578 24.44 -20.71 -1.60
C PHE A 578 23.60 -19.86 -0.65
N LEU A 579 22.32 -19.68 -0.96
CA LEU A 579 21.39 -18.82 -0.24
C LEU A 579 20.04 -19.51 -0.05
N VAL A 580 19.34 -19.17 1.03
CA VAL A 580 17.95 -19.60 1.26
C VAL A 580 17.12 -18.41 1.71
N TRP A 581 16.07 -18.09 0.97
CA TRP A 581 15.03 -17.18 1.45
C TRP A 581 13.98 -17.98 2.21
N VAL A 582 13.65 -17.53 3.41
CA VAL A 582 12.70 -18.17 4.31
C VAL A 582 11.38 -17.38 4.32
N CYS A 583 10.28 -18.08 4.02
CA CYS A 583 8.90 -17.60 4.12
C CYS A 583 8.58 -16.33 3.29
N GLU A 584 9.06 -16.29 2.04
CA GLU A 584 8.71 -15.25 1.06
C GLU A 584 7.42 -15.65 0.32
N GLU A 585 7.48 -16.12 -0.93
CA GLU A 585 6.32 -16.67 -1.65
C GLU A 585 6.07 -18.15 -1.28
N ASP A 586 7.15 -18.92 -1.18
CA ASP A 586 7.18 -20.31 -0.72
C ASP A 586 7.83 -20.40 0.68
N HIS A 587 7.76 -21.54 1.36
CA HIS A 587 8.44 -21.70 2.67
C HIS A 587 9.95 -21.53 2.52
N MET A 588 10.53 -22.05 1.45
CA MET A 588 11.93 -21.87 1.10
C MET A 588 12.10 -21.61 -0.40
N ARG A 589 12.97 -20.65 -0.71
CA ARG A 589 13.60 -20.54 -2.02
C ARG A 589 15.10 -20.83 -1.84
N ILE A 590 15.52 -22.02 -2.25
CA ILE A 590 16.89 -22.51 -2.12
C ILE A 590 17.63 -22.17 -3.40
N ILE A 591 18.77 -21.49 -3.28
CA ILE A 591 19.47 -20.85 -4.38
C ILE A 591 20.94 -21.23 -4.33
N SER A 592 21.49 -21.61 -5.48
CA SER A 592 22.92 -21.69 -5.71
C SER A 592 23.28 -20.75 -6.86
N MET A 593 24.35 -19.97 -6.72
CA MET A 593 24.82 -19.07 -7.76
C MET A 593 26.30 -18.78 -7.65
N GLN A 594 26.93 -18.36 -8.75
CA GLN A 594 28.28 -17.80 -8.77
C GLN A 594 28.50 -16.98 -10.05
N LYS A 595 29.60 -16.22 -10.10
CA LYS A 595 30.07 -15.58 -11.34
C LYS A 595 30.55 -16.62 -12.36
N GLY A 596 30.44 -16.31 -13.65
CA GLY A 596 30.83 -17.20 -14.74
C GLY A 596 29.77 -18.25 -15.12
N GLY A 597 30.15 -19.15 -16.04
CA GLY A 597 29.26 -20.10 -16.72
C GLY A 597 29.20 -21.52 -16.14
N ASP A 598 29.89 -21.79 -15.02
CA ASP A 598 29.99 -23.14 -14.42
C ASP A 598 28.67 -23.62 -13.79
N LEU A 599 27.79 -24.12 -14.65
CA LEU A 599 26.50 -24.68 -14.27
C LEU A 599 26.66 -25.96 -13.45
N ALA A 600 27.67 -26.78 -13.73
CA ALA A 600 27.89 -28.05 -13.02
C ALA A 600 28.15 -27.81 -11.53
N SER A 601 29.06 -26.89 -11.20
CA SER A 601 29.36 -26.54 -9.80
C SER A 601 28.15 -25.92 -9.09
N VAL A 602 27.44 -25.00 -9.77
CA VAL A 602 26.22 -24.37 -9.21
C VAL A 602 25.15 -25.41 -8.93
N TYR A 603 24.88 -26.31 -9.88
CA TYR A 603 23.87 -27.36 -9.75
C TYR A 603 24.24 -28.35 -8.64
N LYS A 604 25.48 -28.86 -8.63
CA LYS A 604 25.97 -29.78 -7.59
C LYS A 604 25.79 -29.19 -6.18
N ARG A 605 26.25 -27.95 -5.98
CA ARG A 605 26.08 -27.24 -4.70
C ARG A 605 24.62 -27.10 -4.31
N LEU A 606 23.73 -26.82 -5.27
CA LEU A 606 22.29 -26.74 -5.00
C LEU A 606 21.74 -28.08 -4.49
N ILE A 607 22.01 -29.18 -5.19
CA ILE A 607 21.47 -30.49 -4.85
C ILE A 607 21.98 -30.98 -3.49
N GLU A 608 23.27 -30.80 -3.21
CA GLU A 608 23.85 -31.13 -1.91
C GLU A 608 23.18 -30.34 -0.78
N GLY A 609 22.94 -29.04 -1.00
CA GLY A 609 22.24 -28.19 -0.04
C GLY A 609 20.77 -28.59 0.18
N ILE A 610 20.03 -28.90 -0.89
CA ILE A 610 18.65 -29.41 -0.81
C ILE A 610 18.61 -30.70 0.02
N ASN A 611 19.50 -31.65 -0.28
CA ASN A 611 19.56 -32.93 0.41
C ASN A 611 19.94 -32.76 1.89
N ALA A 612 20.84 -31.82 2.21
CA ALA A 612 21.20 -31.51 3.60
C ALA A 612 20.01 -30.94 4.39
N ILE A 613 19.28 -29.98 3.82
CA ILE A 613 18.09 -29.38 4.44
C ILE A 613 16.97 -30.42 4.61
N GLY A 614 16.75 -31.25 3.59
CA GLY A 614 15.72 -32.29 3.57
C GLY A 614 15.92 -33.41 4.60
N LYS A 615 17.08 -33.49 5.26
CA LYS A 615 17.27 -34.41 6.40
C LYS A 615 16.49 -33.99 7.65
N SER A 616 16.21 -32.70 7.80
CA SER A 616 15.56 -32.13 8.98
C SER A 616 14.06 -31.91 8.80
N MET A 617 13.52 -32.08 7.59
CA MET A 617 12.10 -31.86 7.30
C MET A 617 11.65 -32.57 6.03
N LYS A 618 10.35 -32.87 5.94
CA LYS A 618 9.75 -33.42 4.73
C LYS A 618 9.22 -32.32 3.82
N PHE A 619 9.60 -32.38 2.54
CA PHE A 619 9.08 -31.47 1.54
C PHE A 619 7.75 -31.98 0.99
N ALA A 620 6.76 -31.10 0.87
CA ALA A 620 5.48 -31.43 0.28
C ALA A 620 5.65 -31.86 -1.19
N HIS A 621 5.19 -33.07 -1.51
CA HIS A 621 5.34 -33.69 -2.82
C HIS A 621 4.08 -34.49 -3.18
N SER A 622 3.74 -34.56 -4.46
CA SER A 622 2.65 -35.42 -4.97
C SER A 622 3.11 -36.17 -6.23
N ASP A 623 2.53 -37.35 -6.47
CA ASP A 623 2.81 -38.13 -7.68
C ASP A 623 2.43 -37.39 -8.97
N LYS A 624 1.34 -36.61 -8.93
CA LYS A 624 0.86 -35.88 -10.10
C LYS A 624 1.72 -34.65 -10.39
N TYR A 625 1.95 -33.81 -9.38
CA TYR A 625 2.54 -32.48 -9.57
C TYR A 625 3.99 -32.34 -9.08
N GLY A 626 4.63 -33.39 -8.59
CA GLY A 626 5.98 -33.29 -8.03
C GLY A 626 6.01 -32.48 -6.74
N TYR A 627 7.07 -31.68 -6.54
CA TYR A 627 7.16 -30.76 -5.40
C TYR A 627 6.08 -29.69 -5.46
N ILE A 628 5.35 -29.57 -4.36
CA ILE A 628 4.22 -28.64 -4.25
C ILE A 628 4.73 -27.26 -3.79
N THR A 629 4.22 -26.21 -4.43
CA THR A 629 4.55 -24.80 -4.15
C THR A 629 3.29 -23.93 -4.11
N CYS A 630 3.44 -22.68 -3.66
CA CYS A 630 2.32 -21.73 -3.58
C CYS A 630 1.75 -21.39 -4.96
N CYS A 631 2.60 -21.14 -5.96
CA CYS A 631 2.15 -20.82 -7.31
C CYS A 631 2.15 -22.08 -8.19
N PRO A 632 1.06 -22.41 -8.92
CA PRO A 632 1.02 -23.58 -9.80
C PRO A 632 2.10 -23.54 -10.91
N SER A 633 2.61 -22.36 -11.23
CA SER A 633 3.75 -22.21 -12.17
C SER A 633 5.06 -22.81 -11.68
N ASN A 634 5.20 -23.05 -10.37
CA ASN A 634 6.43 -23.52 -9.72
C ASN A 634 6.35 -24.99 -9.25
N LEU A 635 5.40 -25.76 -9.76
CA LEU A 635 5.26 -27.20 -9.49
C LEU A 635 6.35 -28.04 -10.20
N GLY A 636 6.31 -29.35 -9.98
CA GLY A 636 7.21 -30.35 -10.57
C GLY A 636 8.55 -30.35 -9.87
N THR A 637 9.60 -30.08 -10.62
CA THR A 637 10.96 -29.86 -10.10
C THR A 637 11.03 -28.62 -9.19
N SER A 638 10.12 -27.66 -9.44
CA SER A 638 10.23 -26.26 -8.99
C SER A 638 11.52 -25.55 -9.41
N MET A 639 12.29 -26.18 -10.33
CA MET A 639 13.63 -25.73 -10.66
C MET A 639 13.60 -24.61 -11.68
N ARG A 640 14.42 -23.60 -11.43
CA ARG A 640 14.81 -22.59 -12.41
C ARG A 640 16.32 -22.52 -12.48
N ALA A 641 16.90 -23.09 -13.51
CA ALA A 641 18.26 -22.84 -13.93
C ALA A 641 18.27 -21.58 -14.82
N SER A 642 19.22 -20.70 -14.60
CA SER A 642 19.29 -19.41 -15.27
C SER A 642 20.72 -18.89 -15.39
N VAL A 643 20.96 -18.08 -16.42
CA VAL A 643 22.21 -17.32 -16.60
C VAL A 643 21.88 -15.86 -16.91
N LEU A 644 22.74 -14.95 -16.46
CA LEU A 644 22.78 -13.59 -16.99
C LEU A 644 23.69 -13.60 -18.22
N LEU A 645 23.08 -13.56 -19.41
CA LEU A 645 23.73 -13.77 -20.69
C LEU A 645 23.81 -12.45 -21.48
N LYS A 646 25.02 -12.07 -21.88
CA LYS A 646 25.31 -10.94 -22.77
C LYS A 646 25.17 -11.38 -24.22
N ILE A 647 24.11 -10.90 -24.86
CA ILE A 647 23.78 -11.19 -26.28
C ILE A 647 23.35 -9.91 -27.01
N PRO A 648 24.19 -8.86 -27.05
CA PRO A 648 23.83 -7.57 -27.67
C PRO A 648 23.46 -7.70 -29.16
N LYS A 649 24.08 -8.61 -29.91
CA LYS A 649 23.78 -8.76 -31.35
C LYS A 649 22.48 -9.51 -31.59
N LEU A 650 22.24 -10.61 -30.89
CA LEU A 650 20.99 -11.39 -30.99
C LEU A 650 19.80 -10.62 -30.42
N SER A 651 20.00 -9.86 -29.34
CA SER A 651 18.92 -9.02 -28.77
C SER A 651 18.49 -7.87 -29.67
N ALA A 652 19.38 -7.36 -30.54
CA ALA A 652 19.00 -6.44 -31.61
C ALA A 652 18.05 -7.08 -32.66
N GLN A 653 17.86 -8.41 -32.62
CA GLN A 653 16.93 -9.19 -33.45
C GLN A 653 15.89 -9.91 -32.58
N PRO A 654 14.94 -9.19 -31.95
CA PRO A 654 14.07 -9.74 -30.91
C PRO A 654 13.18 -10.90 -31.39
N LYS A 655 12.78 -10.92 -32.66
CA LYS A 655 12.04 -12.05 -33.25
C LYS A 655 12.87 -13.33 -33.24
N LYS A 656 14.13 -13.26 -33.63
CA LYS A 656 15.07 -14.40 -33.65
C LYS A 656 15.39 -14.88 -32.24
N LEU A 657 15.55 -13.96 -31.28
CA LEU A 657 15.69 -14.32 -29.87
C LEU A 657 14.46 -15.10 -29.37
N ASN A 658 13.25 -14.60 -29.66
CA ASN A 658 12.02 -15.28 -29.28
C ASN A 658 11.86 -16.65 -29.95
N GLU A 659 12.23 -16.79 -31.22
CA GLU A 659 12.22 -18.08 -31.92
C GLU A 659 13.15 -19.11 -31.25
N ILE A 660 14.35 -18.70 -30.85
CA ILE A 660 15.29 -19.57 -30.11
C ILE A 660 14.70 -19.91 -28.74
N CYS A 661 14.14 -18.93 -28.01
CA CYS A 661 13.49 -19.18 -26.73
C CYS A 661 12.35 -20.20 -26.86
N GLU A 662 11.46 -20.08 -27.85
CA GLU A 662 10.37 -21.04 -28.04
C GLU A 662 10.89 -22.43 -28.43
N LYS A 663 11.88 -22.50 -29.33
CA LYS A 663 12.47 -23.77 -29.79
C LYS A 663 13.11 -24.57 -28.64
N TYR A 664 13.82 -23.89 -27.74
CA TYR A 664 14.49 -24.51 -26.58
C TYR A 664 13.67 -24.43 -25.30
N ILE A 665 12.43 -23.94 -25.37
CA ILE A 665 11.49 -23.83 -24.25
C ILE A 665 12.12 -23.04 -23.08
N LEU A 666 12.73 -21.92 -23.43
CA LEU A 666 13.34 -20.96 -22.52
C LEU A 666 12.48 -19.71 -22.37
N GLN A 667 12.76 -18.96 -21.32
CA GLN A 667 12.22 -17.63 -21.09
C GLN A 667 13.36 -16.63 -20.95
N ALA A 668 13.32 -15.55 -21.73
CA ALA A 668 14.20 -14.40 -21.59
C ALA A 668 13.52 -13.29 -20.77
N ARG A 669 14.26 -12.70 -19.84
CA ARG A 669 13.78 -11.61 -18.97
C ARG A 669 14.83 -10.51 -18.85
N GLY A 670 14.40 -9.36 -18.34
CA GLY A 670 15.25 -8.22 -18.01
C GLY A 670 16.36 -8.54 -17.01
N LEU A 671 17.29 -7.60 -16.86
CA LEU A 671 18.48 -7.76 -16.01
C LEU A 671 18.15 -8.10 -14.54
N TYR A 672 17.04 -7.57 -14.02
CA TYR A 672 16.61 -7.75 -12.63
C TYR A 672 15.42 -8.71 -12.51
N GLY A 673 15.19 -9.55 -13.52
CA GLY A 673 14.17 -10.60 -13.51
C GLY A 673 12.86 -10.20 -14.20
N GLU A 674 11.75 -10.75 -13.71
CA GLU A 674 10.41 -10.56 -14.28
C GLU A 674 10.04 -9.07 -14.31
N HIS A 675 9.51 -8.60 -15.44
CA HIS A 675 9.05 -7.21 -15.63
C HIS A 675 10.13 -6.11 -15.62
N THR A 676 11.40 -6.46 -15.87
CA THR A 676 12.50 -5.48 -15.94
C THR A 676 13.04 -5.37 -17.37
N GLU A 677 13.70 -4.26 -17.71
CA GLU A 677 14.32 -4.04 -19.02
C GLU A 677 15.76 -4.60 -19.08
N SER A 678 16.30 -4.72 -20.31
CA SER A 678 17.67 -5.20 -20.59
C SER A 678 18.43 -4.16 -21.42
N PRO A 679 18.89 -3.05 -20.82
CA PRO A 679 19.45 -1.90 -21.55
C PRO A 679 20.71 -2.26 -22.36
N ASP A 680 21.55 -3.18 -21.87
CA ASP A 680 22.85 -3.49 -22.48
C ASP A 680 22.84 -4.81 -23.29
N GLY A 681 21.66 -5.29 -23.70
CA GLY A 681 21.54 -6.59 -24.37
C GLY A 681 21.88 -7.79 -23.46
N THR A 682 21.80 -7.59 -22.14
CA THR A 682 22.00 -8.65 -21.13
C THR A 682 20.66 -9.16 -20.64
N TYR A 683 20.42 -10.46 -20.76
CA TYR A 683 19.14 -11.10 -20.43
C TYR A 683 19.32 -12.19 -19.36
N ASP A 684 18.33 -12.31 -18.47
CA ASP A 684 18.13 -13.50 -17.63
C ASP A 684 17.45 -14.56 -18.49
N ILE A 685 18.24 -15.56 -18.92
CA ILE A 685 17.78 -16.68 -19.73
C ILE A 685 17.59 -17.89 -18.82
N SER A 686 16.41 -18.50 -18.85
CA SER A 686 16.09 -19.64 -17.98
C SER A 686 15.15 -20.67 -18.61
N ASN A 687 15.13 -21.89 -18.09
CA ASN A 687 14.15 -22.90 -18.51
C ASN A 687 12.72 -22.45 -18.17
N ARG A 688 11.80 -22.60 -19.13
CA ARG A 688 10.37 -22.32 -18.94
C ARG A 688 9.65 -23.48 -18.24
N ARG A 689 9.94 -24.72 -18.65
CA ARG A 689 9.31 -25.92 -18.08
C ARG A 689 9.81 -26.21 -16.67
N ARG A 690 8.89 -26.65 -15.81
CA ARG A 690 9.20 -27.12 -14.45
C ARG A 690 8.56 -28.46 -14.11
N LEU A 691 7.48 -28.81 -14.80
CA LEU A 691 6.69 -30.01 -14.58
C LEU A 691 6.72 -30.90 -15.84
N GLY A 692 6.62 -32.22 -15.64
CA GLY A 692 6.74 -33.24 -16.70
C GLY A 692 8.17 -33.57 -17.14
N LEU A 693 9.19 -33.15 -16.39
CA LEU A 693 10.62 -33.42 -16.62
C LEU A 693 11.37 -33.52 -15.29
N THR A 694 12.56 -34.13 -15.29
CA THR A 694 13.42 -34.22 -14.10
C THR A 694 14.22 -32.94 -13.87
N GLU A 695 14.81 -32.78 -12.68
CA GLU A 695 15.73 -31.67 -12.38
C GLU A 695 16.93 -31.65 -13.33
N LEU A 696 17.50 -32.82 -13.62
CA LEU A 696 18.62 -32.94 -14.55
C LEU A 696 18.25 -32.48 -15.96
N GLN A 697 17.06 -32.89 -16.44
CA GLN A 697 16.54 -32.46 -17.74
C GLN A 697 16.27 -30.95 -17.77
N ALA A 698 15.67 -30.38 -16.72
CA ALA A 698 15.39 -28.94 -16.64
C ALA A 698 16.67 -28.09 -16.71
N ALA A 699 17.75 -28.52 -16.02
CA ALA A 699 19.04 -27.86 -16.09
C ALA A 699 19.72 -28.05 -17.46
N HIS A 700 19.61 -29.25 -18.04
CA HIS A 700 20.19 -29.56 -19.34
C HIS A 700 19.53 -28.79 -20.49
N GLU A 701 18.20 -28.64 -20.48
CA GLU A 701 17.46 -27.82 -21.47
C GLU A 701 17.92 -26.37 -21.47
N MET A 702 18.15 -25.80 -20.27
CA MET A 702 18.72 -24.46 -20.15
C MET A 702 20.13 -24.41 -20.74
N ALA A 703 20.98 -25.39 -20.41
CA ALA A 703 22.35 -25.47 -20.88
C ALA A 703 22.44 -25.51 -22.42
N GLU A 704 21.64 -26.37 -23.07
CA GLU A 704 21.62 -26.49 -24.54
C GLU A 704 21.14 -25.21 -25.22
N GLY A 705 20.08 -24.59 -24.70
CA GLY A 705 19.55 -23.36 -25.30
C GLY A 705 20.49 -22.16 -25.11
N VAL A 706 21.16 -22.04 -23.97
CA VAL A 706 22.18 -21.01 -23.74
C VAL A 706 23.42 -21.23 -24.61
N ALA A 707 23.88 -22.48 -24.75
CA ALA A 707 24.97 -22.81 -25.67
C ALA A 707 24.60 -22.41 -27.10
N LYS A 708 23.36 -22.67 -27.55
CA LYS A 708 22.91 -22.26 -28.87
C LYS A 708 22.82 -20.74 -29.03
N MET A 709 22.27 -20.03 -28.05
CA MET A 709 22.23 -18.55 -28.09
C MET A 709 23.63 -17.94 -28.20
N THR A 710 24.60 -18.52 -27.47
CA THR A 710 26.00 -18.08 -27.50
C THR A 710 26.66 -18.37 -28.85
N GLU A 711 26.38 -19.52 -29.46
CA GLU A 711 26.83 -19.84 -30.82
C GLU A 711 26.28 -18.85 -31.86
N VAL A 712 25.00 -18.52 -31.77
CA VAL A 712 24.35 -17.54 -32.66
C VAL A 712 24.93 -16.14 -32.46
N GLU A 713 25.16 -15.73 -31.22
CA GLU A 713 25.78 -14.43 -30.90
C GLU A 713 27.20 -14.29 -31.46
N LYS A 714 27.98 -15.39 -31.50
CA LYS A 714 29.32 -15.40 -32.10
C LYS A 714 29.31 -15.30 -33.62
N ALA A 715 28.25 -15.81 -34.25
CA ALA A 715 28.11 -15.85 -35.70
C ALA A 715 27.55 -14.54 -36.29
N LEU A 716 26.76 -13.79 -35.51
CA LEU A 716 26.45 -12.38 -35.74
C LEU A 716 27.69 -11.53 -35.42
#